data_AF-G2NVF6-F1
#
_entry.id   AF-G2NVF6-F1
#
_cell.length_a   1.000
_cell.length_b   1.000
_cell.length_c   1.000
_cell.angle_alpha   90.00
_cell.angle_beta   90.00
_cell.angle_gamma   90.00
#
_symmetry.space_group_name_H-M   'P 1'
#
loop_
_entity.id
_entity.type
_entity.pdbx_description
1 polymer ?
#
loop_
_entity_poly.entity_id
_entity_poly.type
_entity_poly.pdbx_seq_one_letter_code
_entity_poly.pdbx_strand_id
1 'polypeptide(L)'
;MATPIVTALAVYEAGKKAYEAYQGIVAFVSLGSHTPTPEEQILARLEVLHQDFVALQGRFDEVLEAVKQAVRVEQQAYVLNLRRDLEGLRGRARTAMDELSAWVADGRKDPLLRSNADNNSRLAANTLLEGDSYFYRPDPNAPESVFDHRLAYIAYVYVLTVRFGVIAGLNPQYREDRLAREELTRHAARLDWVFQHADQAIEPYTGGGPDNRGSYFLAHQCVDHITGYDTGHTEVGWRPGGQAEYDDARAYYADLLRADMRVRTGLAKLMGLHDTVAHWAKDPRTPGWSPWTPVEVPDSIVTLAAASDRPGHTVLVWRDPDKDQLRTTSYDATAAAPAWKPSVAISAENTVRKEPTPCAVSSGPGLITVVMRGKQGGIYATRTDPTRPTGWLDAPVEVSGGTTDVSFGEAAASPGSVVVMWQDNGTGTLMAAFQDAKGAWGPPQAATPAGAISLNSDLAVACPAPGVVLAVWTMNERTVHSVTYDSHAPVPAWSAPAQIAEFPGKDFASSIHAMGTGDGKADVVWQGAFGAMWNIHYDGGWSAPAEITPQHLTNWGEPYTIVPAVTGDRRLNWFWQGRDSRVQTIYRDPQQPQWSAPQRLGQPWWSYAELAAAAPSTAGSVSLYRVDFGSEIGEVPRLQTCFYDTATPTASARIADARALVARAQTLWNLPGPVREEANARAADAIAVAREVVALDSGFRATLAQWLVFPAGTYLMGSGHHDEAIARMQEALGLYDALIHEQPGAEELLYRKAWTLVNLAQALWGKPDHAQGAQRAVEATDLLRQLATRTPTYRPGLAQWLVFPAGTYLMGSGRHDEAIARMQEALGLYDKLIGEQPGSDDLRYRKAWTLINLAQALWGKPDHSQGAQRAVEATDLLRQLATENPGRYRGGLGDWLMYPTIPYLRQSGRKDQALARAQEAVEIFTALNATDPAAYGPKLAAAKKLVADIQAETQPGDVRSGDVQPGDVQSG
;
A
#
# COMPACT_ATOMS: atom_id res chain seq x y z
N MET A 1 -11.66 7.65 -16.29
CA MET A 1 -11.23 8.16 -17.62
C MET A 1 -10.38 9.43 -17.55
N ALA A 2 -10.53 10.34 -16.57
CA ALA A 2 -9.74 11.58 -16.53
C ALA A 2 -8.25 11.41 -16.13
N THR A 3 -7.91 10.33 -15.42
CA THR A 3 -6.61 10.13 -14.77
C THR A 3 -5.39 10.04 -15.71
N PRO A 4 -5.41 9.33 -16.86
CA PRO A 4 -4.20 9.11 -17.67
C PRO A 4 -3.60 10.38 -18.28
N ILE A 5 -4.44 11.40 -18.56
CA ILE A 5 -4.01 12.64 -19.22
C ILE A 5 -3.26 13.55 -18.24
N VAL A 6 -3.74 13.64 -16.98
CA VAL A 6 -3.09 14.43 -15.92
C VAL A 6 -1.68 13.87 -15.65
N THR A 7 -1.52 12.55 -15.61
CA THR A 7 -0.20 11.96 -15.33
C THR A 7 0.73 11.95 -16.55
N ALA A 8 0.21 11.88 -17.78
CA ALA A 8 1.02 12.10 -18.98
C ALA A 8 1.63 13.51 -19.04
N LEU A 9 0.89 14.53 -18.53
CA LEU A 9 1.41 15.88 -18.37
C LEU A 9 2.50 15.97 -17.26
N ALA A 10 2.31 15.28 -16.13
CA ALA A 10 3.31 15.23 -15.06
C ALA A 10 4.63 14.56 -15.50
N VAL A 11 4.56 13.49 -16.31
CA VAL A 11 5.72 12.85 -16.96
C VAL A 11 6.50 13.85 -17.81
N TYR A 12 5.79 14.58 -18.66
CA TYR A 12 6.38 15.51 -19.61
C TYR A 12 7.07 16.69 -18.90
N GLU A 13 6.42 17.27 -17.90
CA GLU A 13 6.94 18.43 -17.19
C GLU A 13 8.20 18.10 -16.37
N ALA A 14 8.23 16.91 -15.77
CA ALA A 14 9.34 16.49 -14.95
C ALA A 14 10.53 16.03 -15.82
N GLY A 15 10.30 15.30 -16.93
CA GLY A 15 11.36 14.92 -17.87
C GLY A 15 12.09 16.13 -18.46
N LYS A 16 11.37 17.26 -18.62
CA LYS A 16 11.93 18.56 -18.99
C LYS A 16 12.87 19.13 -17.90
N LYS A 17 12.41 19.23 -16.64
CA LYS A 17 13.21 19.77 -15.51
C LYS A 17 14.53 19.02 -15.32
N ALA A 18 14.53 17.72 -15.52
CA ALA A 18 15.73 16.90 -15.34
C ALA A 18 16.72 17.02 -16.52
N TYR A 19 16.23 17.30 -17.73
CA TYR A 19 17.09 17.64 -18.88
C TYR A 19 17.76 19.01 -18.72
N GLU A 20 17.02 20.00 -18.21
CA GLU A 20 17.56 21.34 -17.88
C GLU A 20 18.67 21.26 -16.83
N ALA A 21 18.47 20.45 -15.79
CA ALA A 21 19.47 20.21 -14.77
C ALA A 21 20.72 19.50 -15.33
N TYR A 22 20.55 18.48 -16.20
CA TYR A 22 21.66 17.72 -16.78
C TYR A 22 22.67 18.63 -17.53
N GLN A 23 22.19 19.69 -18.18
CA GLN A 23 23.05 20.66 -18.86
C GLN A 23 23.98 21.42 -17.89
N GLY A 24 23.52 21.78 -16.69
CA GLY A 24 24.31 22.50 -15.69
C GLY A 24 25.50 21.69 -15.14
N ILE A 25 25.40 20.37 -15.15
CA ILE A 25 26.46 19.44 -14.75
C ILE A 25 27.59 19.35 -15.75
N VAL A 26 27.24 19.25 -17.05
CA VAL A 26 28.22 19.00 -18.10
C VAL A 26 29.22 20.15 -18.21
N ALA A 27 28.76 21.36 -17.90
CA ALA A 27 29.60 22.54 -17.74
C ALA A 27 30.64 22.39 -16.61
N PHE A 28 30.33 21.62 -15.56
CA PHE A 28 31.13 21.52 -14.35
C PHE A 28 32.22 20.41 -14.39
N VAL A 29 32.12 19.36 -15.23
CA VAL A 29 33.04 18.18 -15.22
C VAL A 29 34.47 18.46 -15.74
N SER A 30 34.71 19.56 -16.44
CA SER A 30 35.80 19.65 -17.43
C SER A 30 37.18 20.11 -16.91
N LEU A 31 37.62 19.70 -15.70
CA LEU A 31 38.77 20.31 -15.00
C LEU A 31 39.90 19.33 -14.57
N GLY A 32 40.79 18.97 -15.51
CA GLY A 32 42.17 18.47 -15.28
C GLY A 32 42.35 17.10 -14.58
N SER A 33 43.54 16.49 -14.53
CA SER A 33 44.72 16.54 -15.42
C SER A 33 45.64 15.36 -15.05
N HIS A 34 46.15 14.50 -15.93
CA HIS A 34 46.10 14.47 -17.40
C HIS A 34 45.74 13.05 -17.89
N THR A 35 44.49 12.62 -17.76
CA THR A 35 43.48 12.65 -18.85
C THR A 35 43.91 11.91 -20.13
N PRO A 36 43.32 10.73 -20.46
CA PRO A 36 43.17 10.36 -21.88
C PRO A 36 42.57 11.54 -22.63
N THR A 37 42.91 11.75 -23.90
CA THR A 37 42.34 12.92 -24.61
C THR A 37 40.81 12.81 -24.59
N PRO A 38 40.06 13.91 -24.37
CA PRO A 38 38.61 13.82 -24.20
C PRO A 38 37.92 12.97 -25.29
N GLU A 39 38.48 13.02 -26.50
CA GLU A 39 38.08 12.32 -27.72
C GLU A 39 38.19 10.80 -27.60
N GLU A 40 39.26 10.29 -27.01
CA GLU A 40 39.44 8.85 -26.77
C GLU A 40 38.44 8.33 -25.71
N GLN A 41 38.04 9.18 -24.76
CA GLN A 41 36.98 8.86 -23.79
C GLN A 41 35.57 8.92 -24.42
N ILE A 42 35.36 9.88 -25.32
CA ILE A 42 34.13 10.08 -26.10
C ILE A 42 33.84 8.88 -27.01
N LEU A 43 34.83 8.45 -27.81
CA LEU A 43 34.68 7.35 -28.77
C LEU A 43 34.36 6.03 -28.04
N ALA A 44 35.11 5.71 -26.99
CA ALA A 44 34.90 4.50 -26.20
C ALA A 44 33.53 4.46 -25.50
N ARG A 45 33.06 5.59 -24.95
CA ARG A 45 31.72 5.67 -24.35
C ARG A 45 30.62 5.53 -25.39
N LEU A 46 30.79 6.12 -26.57
CA LEU A 46 29.83 6.06 -27.67
C LEU A 46 29.66 4.68 -28.27
N GLU A 47 30.76 3.96 -28.45
CA GLU A 47 30.75 2.65 -29.10
C GLU A 47 30.02 1.61 -28.23
N VAL A 48 30.27 1.63 -26.92
CA VAL A 48 29.50 0.86 -25.93
C VAL A 48 28.02 1.24 -25.98
N LEU A 49 27.71 2.53 -25.91
CA LEU A 49 26.34 3.01 -25.84
C LEU A 49 25.54 2.75 -27.13
N HIS A 50 26.20 2.79 -28.29
CA HIS A 50 25.59 2.42 -29.56
C HIS A 50 25.22 0.93 -29.55
N GLN A 51 26.09 0.06 -29.05
CA GLN A 51 25.82 -1.37 -28.90
C GLN A 51 24.66 -1.64 -27.92
N ASP A 52 24.61 -0.95 -26.78
CA ASP A 52 23.52 -1.08 -25.80
C ASP A 52 22.16 -0.66 -26.38
N PHE A 53 22.09 0.45 -27.13
CA PHE A 53 20.84 0.84 -27.78
C PHE A 53 20.41 -0.13 -28.90
N VAL A 54 21.35 -0.80 -29.60
CA VAL A 54 21.00 -1.88 -30.55
C VAL A 54 20.28 -3.02 -29.82
N ALA A 55 20.80 -3.44 -28.66
CA ALA A 55 20.23 -4.52 -27.86
C ALA A 55 18.87 -4.12 -27.26
N LEU A 56 18.74 -2.91 -26.73
CA LEU A 56 17.53 -2.46 -26.05
C LEU A 56 16.37 -2.20 -27.03
N GLN A 57 16.66 -1.73 -28.24
CA GLN A 57 15.67 -1.63 -29.34
C GLN A 57 15.10 -3.01 -29.72
N GLY A 58 15.94 -4.05 -29.81
CA GLY A 58 15.48 -5.41 -30.08
C GLY A 58 14.49 -5.94 -29.04
N ARG A 59 14.72 -5.66 -27.76
CA ARG A 59 13.82 -6.05 -26.66
C ARG A 59 12.51 -5.24 -26.65
N PHE A 60 12.54 -3.99 -27.07
CA PHE A 60 11.31 -3.20 -27.28
C PHE A 60 10.44 -3.78 -28.39
N ASP A 61 11.05 -4.34 -29.43
CA ASP A 61 10.34 -4.97 -30.54
C ASP A 61 9.70 -6.30 -30.13
N GLU A 62 10.37 -7.09 -29.30
CA GLU A 62 9.81 -8.30 -28.68
C GLU A 62 8.63 -7.98 -27.74
N VAL A 63 8.75 -6.97 -26.87
CA VAL A 63 7.65 -6.51 -26.00
C VAL A 63 6.49 -5.96 -26.82
N LEU A 64 6.77 -5.21 -27.89
CA LEU A 64 5.76 -4.68 -28.79
C LEU A 64 5.00 -5.81 -29.52
N GLU A 65 5.68 -6.87 -29.97
CA GLU A 65 5.00 -8.03 -30.55
C GLU A 65 4.25 -8.87 -29.50
N ALA A 66 4.78 -9.04 -28.29
CA ALA A 66 4.06 -9.68 -27.20
C ALA A 66 2.77 -8.91 -26.83
N VAL A 67 2.83 -7.57 -26.77
CA VAL A 67 1.66 -6.69 -26.53
C VAL A 67 0.69 -6.73 -27.72
N LYS A 68 1.17 -6.77 -28.97
CA LYS A 68 0.32 -6.98 -30.16
C LYS A 68 -0.39 -8.33 -30.17
N GLN A 69 0.26 -9.38 -29.68
CA GLN A 69 -0.35 -10.70 -29.53
C GLN A 69 -1.33 -10.77 -28.34
N ALA A 70 -1.05 -10.09 -27.24
CA ALA A 70 -1.83 -10.21 -25.99
C ALA A 70 -2.99 -9.21 -25.83
N VAL A 71 -2.79 -7.92 -26.16
CA VAL A 71 -3.74 -6.85 -25.80
C VAL A 71 -3.92 -5.87 -26.96
N ARG A 72 -5.05 -5.95 -27.64
CA ARG A 72 -5.28 -5.18 -28.87
C ARG A 72 -5.73 -3.74 -28.59
N VAL A 73 -4.71 -2.89 -28.54
CA VAL A 73 -4.61 -1.49 -29.04
C VAL A 73 -4.21 -0.44 -27.99
N GLU A 74 -4.86 -0.34 -26.82
CA GLU A 74 -4.74 0.89 -26.00
C GLU A 74 -3.43 1.12 -25.24
N GLN A 75 -2.49 0.16 -25.17
CA GLN A 75 -1.13 0.39 -24.66
C GLN A 75 -0.03 0.41 -25.75
N GLN A 76 -0.37 0.17 -27.03
CA GLN A 76 0.63 0.04 -28.10
C GLN A 76 1.35 1.35 -28.44
N ALA A 77 0.65 2.49 -28.40
CA ALA A 77 1.22 3.80 -28.74
C ALA A 77 2.35 4.24 -27.80
N TYR A 78 2.29 3.81 -26.54
CA TYR A 78 3.30 4.15 -25.53
C TYR A 78 4.64 3.45 -25.80
N VAL A 79 4.59 2.15 -26.07
CA VAL A 79 5.75 1.32 -26.43
C VAL A 79 6.36 1.74 -27.77
N LEU A 80 5.53 2.15 -28.73
CA LEU A 80 5.97 2.65 -30.04
C LEU A 80 6.72 4.00 -29.96
N ASN A 81 6.27 4.93 -29.13
CA ASN A 81 7.01 6.18 -28.90
C ASN A 81 8.35 5.91 -28.20
N LEU A 82 8.37 5.03 -27.20
CA LEU A 82 9.58 4.68 -26.45
C LEU A 82 10.64 4.02 -27.36
N ARG A 83 10.23 3.16 -28.31
CA ARG A 83 11.06 2.63 -29.39
C ARG A 83 11.66 3.73 -30.28
N ARG A 84 10.83 4.69 -30.74
CA ARG A 84 11.26 5.80 -31.62
C ARG A 84 12.32 6.68 -30.93
N ASP A 85 12.14 6.95 -29.65
CA ASP A 85 13.03 7.81 -28.89
C ASP A 85 14.40 7.11 -28.65
N LEU A 86 14.38 5.78 -28.51
CA LEU A 86 15.57 4.90 -28.51
C LEU A 86 16.33 4.89 -29.85
N GLU A 87 15.62 4.80 -30.97
CA GLU A 87 16.20 4.88 -32.32
C GLU A 87 16.90 6.24 -32.54
N GLY A 88 16.32 7.32 -32.02
CA GLY A 88 16.91 8.67 -32.05
C GLY A 88 18.14 8.87 -31.14
N LEU A 89 18.30 8.08 -30.07
CA LEU A 89 19.51 8.08 -29.24
C LEU A 89 20.65 7.29 -29.90
N ARG A 90 20.33 6.10 -30.43
CA ARG A 90 21.24 5.24 -31.19
C ARG A 90 21.87 5.96 -32.40
N GLY A 91 21.07 6.76 -33.12
CA GLY A 91 21.53 7.55 -34.27
C GLY A 91 22.58 8.59 -33.89
N ARG A 92 22.30 9.41 -32.85
CA ARG A 92 23.23 10.44 -32.35
C ARG A 92 24.54 9.85 -31.84
N ALA A 93 24.48 8.69 -31.18
CA ALA A 93 25.68 7.97 -30.74
C ALA A 93 26.59 7.58 -31.92
N ARG A 94 26.00 7.21 -33.07
CA ARG A 94 26.74 6.80 -34.27
C ARG A 94 27.38 7.96 -35.02
N THR A 95 26.63 9.03 -35.25
CA THR A 95 27.12 10.24 -35.93
C THR A 95 28.38 10.79 -35.28
N ALA A 96 28.43 10.77 -33.95
CA ALA A 96 29.61 11.19 -33.20
C ALA A 96 30.85 10.31 -33.44
N MET A 97 30.68 8.98 -33.54
CA MET A 97 31.79 8.08 -33.86
C MET A 97 32.34 8.34 -35.27
N ASP A 98 31.45 8.60 -36.23
CA ASP A 98 31.81 8.87 -37.62
C ASP A 98 32.55 10.22 -37.76
N GLU A 99 32.05 11.28 -37.12
CA GLU A 99 32.69 12.62 -37.10
C GLU A 99 34.08 12.58 -36.45
N LEU A 100 34.23 11.91 -35.30
CA LEU A 100 35.51 11.78 -34.61
C LEU A 100 36.52 10.91 -35.39
N SER A 101 36.04 9.88 -36.09
CA SER A 101 36.88 9.02 -36.94
C SER A 101 37.41 9.77 -38.16
N ALA A 102 36.56 10.60 -38.80
CA ALA A 102 36.98 11.47 -39.89
C ALA A 102 38.03 12.50 -39.44
N TRP A 103 37.87 13.07 -38.24
CA TRP A 103 38.85 13.97 -37.63
C TRP A 103 40.23 13.32 -37.40
N VAL A 104 40.24 12.08 -36.92
CA VAL A 104 41.49 11.32 -36.74
C VAL A 104 42.16 11.02 -38.08
N ALA A 105 41.39 10.72 -39.13
CA ALA A 105 41.91 10.45 -40.47
C ALA A 105 42.60 11.66 -41.14
N ASP A 106 42.17 12.89 -40.86
CA ASP A 106 42.84 14.14 -41.29
C ASP A 106 44.10 14.48 -40.44
N GLY A 107 44.52 13.57 -39.56
CA GLY A 107 45.65 13.79 -38.67
C GLY A 107 45.35 14.77 -37.54
N ARG A 108 44.09 14.79 -37.06
CA ARG A 108 43.64 15.51 -35.85
C ARG A 108 43.66 17.04 -35.95
N LYS A 109 43.43 17.60 -37.15
CA LYS A 109 43.60 19.05 -37.43
C LYS A 109 42.31 19.87 -37.48
N ASP A 110 41.17 19.30 -37.88
CA ASP A 110 39.90 20.03 -37.96
C ASP A 110 39.16 20.11 -36.59
N PRO A 111 39.16 21.26 -35.90
CA PRO A 111 38.56 21.35 -34.57
C PRO A 111 37.03 21.22 -34.58
N LEU A 112 36.35 21.38 -35.72
CA LEU A 112 34.89 21.39 -35.80
C LEU A 112 34.32 19.97 -35.62
N LEU A 113 34.89 18.99 -36.32
CA LEU A 113 34.49 17.58 -36.25
C LEU A 113 34.67 17.00 -34.84
N ARG A 114 35.77 17.36 -34.18
CA ARG A 114 36.06 17.02 -32.77
C ARG A 114 34.98 17.53 -31.81
N SER A 115 34.54 18.78 -31.99
CA SER A 115 33.54 19.43 -31.14
C SER A 115 32.14 18.83 -31.29
N ASN A 116 31.72 18.51 -32.52
CA ASN A 116 30.41 17.92 -32.79
C ASN A 116 30.26 16.54 -32.14
N ALA A 117 31.30 15.71 -32.25
CA ALA A 117 31.32 14.37 -31.70
C ALA A 117 31.26 14.34 -30.16
N ASP A 118 31.91 15.28 -29.45
CA ASP A 118 31.79 15.38 -27.99
C ASP A 118 30.34 15.68 -27.56
N ASN A 119 29.71 16.68 -28.19
CA ASN A 119 28.34 17.05 -27.87
C ASN A 119 27.35 15.90 -28.10
N ASN A 120 27.48 15.20 -29.24
CA ASN A 120 26.64 14.05 -29.56
C ASN A 120 26.94 12.82 -28.64
N SER A 121 28.15 12.71 -28.08
CA SER A 121 28.54 11.69 -27.09
C SER A 121 27.86 11.86 -25.75
N ARG A 122 28.02 13.04 -25.15
CA ARG A 122 27.50 13.34 -23.80
C ARG A 122 25.98 13.18 -23.79
N LEU A 123 25.30 13.70 -24.82
CA LEU A 123 23.84 13.68 -24.92
C LEU A 123 23.26 12.26 -24.88
N ALA A 124 24.00 11.27 -25.37
CA ALA A 124 23.56 9.88 -25.39
C ALA A 124 23.90 9.18 -24.06
N ALA A 125 25.10 9.38 -23.50
CA ALA A 125 25.56 8.64 -22.32
C ALA A 125 24.81 8.95 -21.02
N ASN A 126 24.25 10.15 -20.89
CA ASN A 126 23.60 10.58 -19.66
C ASN A 126 22.14 10.11 -19.53
N THR A 127 21.60 9.44 -20.55
CA THR A 127 20.26 8.83 -20.54
C THR A 127 20.21 7.44 -19.86
N LEU A 128 21.32 6.98 -19.25
CA LEU A 128 21.53 5.57 -18.85
C LEU A 128 22.05 5.37 -17.39
N LEU A 129 22.00 6.40 -16.54
CA LEU A 129 22.83 6.47 -15.31
C LEU A 129 22.25 5.80 -14.04
N GLU A 130 22.59 4.54 -13.76
CA GLU A 130 22.33 3.87 -12.46
C GLU A 130 23.57 3.66 -11.55
N GLY A 131 24.80 3.72 -12.08
CA GLY A 131 26.03 3.27 -11.39
C GLY A 131 26.81 4.32 -10.57
N ASP A 132 27.51 3.86 -9.53
CA ASP A 132 28.20 4.66 -8.49
C ASP A 132 29.32 5.56 -9.04
N SER A 133 30.04 5.10 -10.07
CA SER A 133 31.28 5.71 -10.55
C SER A 133 31.10 7.02 -11.33
N TYR A 134 29.87 7.38 -11.72
CA TYR A 134 29.60 8.67 -12.37
C TYR A 134 29.70 9.85 -11.39
N PHE A 135 29.49 9.60 -10.10
CA PHE A 135 29.48 10.65 -9.08
C PHE A 135 30.87 10.98 -8.55
N TYR A 136 31.88 10.14 -8.79
CA TYR A 136 33.24 10.38 -8.32
C TYR A 136 34.11 11.01 -9.41
N ARG A 137 34.89 12.04 -9.03
CA ARG A 137 35.82 12.74 -9.93
C ARG A 137 37.25 12.71 -9.39
N PRO A 138 38.27 12.71 -10.24
CA PRO A 138 39.64 12.98 -9.78
C PRO A 138 39.70 14.36 -9.10
N ASP A 139 40.23 14.41 -7.87
CA ASP A 139 40.59 15.68 -7.23
C ASP A 139 41.97 16.12 -7.75
N PRO A 140 42.16 17.33 -8.29
CA PRO A 140 43.49 17.82 -8.67
C PRO A 140 44.45 17.97 -7.47
N ASN A 141 43.96 17.95 -6.23
CA ASN A 141 44.75 18.12 -5.00
C ASN A 141 44.90 16.84 -4.15
N ALA A 142 44.19 15.75 -4.48
CA ALA A 142 44.23 14.49 -3.72
C ALA A 142 44.26 13.25 -4.65
N PRO A 143 44.94 12.15 -4.27
CA PRO A 143 45.09 10.98 -5.14
C PRO A 143 43.83 10.11 -5.27
N GLU A 144 42.78 10.40 -4.48
CA GLU A 144 41.52 9.65 -4.50
C GLU A 144 40.42 10.43 -5.24
N SER A 145 39.44 9.71 -5.79
CA SER A 145 38.31 10.37 -6.46
C SER A 145 37.27 10.84 -5.44
N VAL A 146 36.79 12.08 -5.58
CA VAL A 146 35.88 12.75 -4.65
C VAL A 146 34.45 12.77 -5.20
N PHE A 147 33.46 12.60 -4.31
CA PHE A 147 32.04 12.51 -4.65
C PHE A 147 31.40 13.87 -4.96
N ASP A 148 31.16 14.17 -6.24
CA ASP A 148 30.42 15.35 -6.69
C ASP A 148 28.90 15.12 -6.64
N HIS A 149 28.29 15.50 -5.53
CA HIS A 149 26.86 15.34 -5.30
C HIS A 149 25.97 16.10 -6.30
N ARG A 150 26.48 17.13 -6.99
CA ARG A 150 25.73 17.82 -8.06
C ARG A 150 25.42 16.87 -9.21
N LEU A 151 26.43 16.13 -9.69
CA LEU A 151 26.29 15.05 -10.68
C LEU A 151 25.20 14.06 -10.26
N ALA A 152 25.20 13.66 -8.99
CA ALA A 152 24.31 12.66 -8.44
C ALA A 152 22.85 13.11 -8.35
N TYR A 153 22.62 14.31 -7.80
CA TYR A 153 21.29 14.90 -7.63
C TYR A 153 20.45 14.79 -8.92
N ILE A 154 21.04 15.21 -10.04
CA ILE A 154 20.33 15.47 -11.28
C ILE A 154 20.12 14.21 -12.10
N ALA A 155 21.16 13.37 -12.21
CA ALA A 155 21.05 12.09 -12.91
C ALA A 155 19.96 11.21 -12.27
N TYR A 156 19.87 11.23 -10.93
CA TYR A 156 18.87 10.46 -10.21
C TYR A 156 17.47 11.07 -10.32
N VAL A 157 17.32 12.40 -10.22
CA VAL A 157 16.06 13.10 -10.52
C VAL A 157 15.56 12.71 -11.92
N TYR A 158 16.42 12.69 -12.93
CA TYR A 158 16.07 12.28 -14.31
C TYR A 158 15.51 10.86 -14.38
N VAL A 159 16.26 9.88 -13.87
CA VAL A 159 15.87 8.46 -13.92
C VAL A 159 14.56 8.23 -13.15
N LEU A 160 14.43 8.76 -11.94
CA LEU A 160 13.22 8.59 -11.14
C LEU A 160 12.00 9.19 -11.82
N THR A 161 12.13 10.40 -12.33
CA THR A 161 11.06 11.12 -13.02
C THR A 161 10.58 10.39 -14.28
N VAL A 162 11.50 10.01 -15.15
CA VAL A 162 11.18 9.37 -16.45
C VAL A 162 10.69 7.93 -16.26
N ARG A 163 11.07 7.26 -15.17
CA ARG A 163 10.65 5.89 -14.86
C ARG A 163 9.35 5.86 -14.05
N PHE A 164 9.28 6.58 -12.93
CA PHE A 164 8.12 6.52 -12.02
C PHE A 164 6.94 7.39 -12.43
N GLY A 165 7.15 8.57 -13.01
CA GLY A 165 6.04 9.35 -13.56
C GLY A 165 5.28 8.53 -14.62
N VAL A 166 6.04 7.81 -15.44
CA VAL A 166 5.53 6.95 -16.51
C VAL A 166 4.72 5.79 -15.95
N ILE A 167 5.26 5.05 -14.98
CA ILE A 167 4.59 3.86 -14.46
C ILE A 167 3.39 4.24 -13.57
N ALA A 168 3.52 5.27 -12.72
CA ALA A 168 2.39 5.80 -11.92
C ALA A 168 1.28 6.42 -12.80
N GLY A 169 1.62 6.93 -13.98
CA GLY A 169 0.65 7.43 -14.95
C GLY A 169 -0.08 6.38 -15.76
N LEU A 170 0.54 5.20 -15.94
CA LEU A 170 -0.08 4.06 -16.60
C LEU A 170 -0.95 3.22 -15.66
N ASN A 171 -0.76 3.30 -14.33
CA ASN A 171 -1.60 2.62 -13.36
C ASN A 171 -1.73 3.37 -12.01
N PRO A 172 -2.91 3.94 -11.67
CA PRO A 172 -3.15 4.57 -10.36
C PRO A 172 -3.00 3.63 -9.16
N GLN A 173 -3.10 2.31 -9.35
CA GLN A 173 -2.90 1.29 -8.30
C GLN A 173 -1.43 0.85 -8.15
N TYR A 174 -0.48 1.53 -8.79
CA TYR A 174 0.93 1.12 -8.81
C TYR A 174 1.57 0.98 -7.40
N ARG A 175 1.14 1.77 -6.41
CA ARG A 175 1.61 1.63 -5.01
C ARG A 175 1.12 0.33 -4.32
N GLU A 176 0.09 -0.33 -4.86
CA GLU A 176 -0.44 -1.59 -4.32
C GLU A 176 0.41 -2.78 -4.79
N ASP A 177 1.08 -2.68 -5.96
CA ASP A 177 1.98 -3.70 -6.48
C ASP A 177 3.23 -3.86 -5.57
N ARG A 178 3.64 -5.11 -5.32
CA ARG A 178 4.81 -5.44 -4.50
C ARG A 178 6.13 -5.18 -5.24
N LEU A 179 6.21 -5.49 -6.54
CA LEU A 179 7.43 -5.30 -7.32
C LEU A 179 7.74 -3.81 -7.50
N ALA A 180 6.69 -3.00 -7.69
CA ALA A 180 6.75 -1.55 -7.68
C ALA A 180 7.39 -1.01 -6.39
N ARG A 181 6.91 -1.49 -5.24
CA ARG A 181 7.42 -1.11 -3.91
C ARG A 181 8.84 -1.59 -3.67
N GLU A 182 9.22 -2.78 -4.13
CA GLU A 182 10.60 -3.29 -4.07
C GLU A 182 11.57 -2.47 -4.94
N GLU A 183 11.11 -1.95 -6.09
CA GLU A 183 11.87 -1.01 -6.91
C GLU A 183 12.01 0.35 -6.20
N LEU A 184 10.91 0.96 -5.79
CA LEU A 184 10.89 2.23 -5.05
C LEU A 184 11.73 2.18 -3.75
N THR A 185 11.73 1.04 -3.04
CA THR A 185 12.56 0.84 -1.84
C THR A 185 14.05 0.90 -2.17
N ARG A 186 14.49 0.29 -3.28
CA ARG A 186 15.88 0.38 -3.75
C ARG A 186 16.26 1.81 -4.15
N HIS A 187 15.34 2.53 -4.78
CA HIS A 187 15.55 3.93 -5.15
C HIS A 187 15.62 4.88 -3.94
N ALA A 188 14.80 4.66 -2.91
CA ALA A 188 14.91 5.37 -1.63
C ALA A 188 16.27 5.11 -0.96
N ALA A 189 16.65 3.84 -0.78
CA ALA A 189 17.93 3.47 -0.17
C ALA A 189 19.17 4.03 -0.95
N ARG A 190 19.04 4.20 -2.27
CA ARG A 190 20.09 4.83 -3.08
C ARG A 190 20.12 6.35 -2.94
N LEU A 191 18.98 7.01 -2.80
CA LEU A 191 18.93 8.44 -2.47
C LEU A 191 19.51 8.73 -1.09
N ASP A 192 19.24 7.88 -0.08
CA ASP A 192 19.91 7.92 1.23
C ASP A 192 21.43 7.84 1.09
N TRP A 193 21.94 6.89 0.29
CA TRP A 193 23.37 6.74 0.03
C TRP A 193 23.96 8.00 -0.64
N VAL A 194 23.30 8.56 -1.65
CA VAL A 194 23.75 9.80 -2.32
C VAL A 194 23.79 10.96 -1.32
N PHE A 195 22.76 11.09 -0.48
CA PHE A 195 22.69 12.13 0.53
C PHE A 195 23.82 12.00 1.57
N GLN A 196 24.09 10.79 2.07
CA GLN A 196 25.16 10.55 3.05
C GLN A 196 26.55 10.94 2.51
N HIS A 197 26.85 10.64 1.24
CA HIS A 197 28.13 11.00 0.63
C HIS A 197 28.23 12.49 0.29
N ALA A 198 27.10 13.15 0.03
CA ALA A 198 27.05 14.60 -0.15
C ALA A 198 27.27 15.36 1.18
N ASP A 199 26.60 14.93 2.25
CA ASP A 199 26.63 15.56 3.56
C ASP A 199 28.00 15.47 4.24
N GLN A 200 28.78 14.42 3.92
CA GLN A 200 30.17 14.26 4.37
C GLN A 200 31.11 15.35 3.86
N ALA A 201 30.80 15.99 2.73
CA ALA A 201 31.64 17.06 2.18
C ALA A 201 31.26 18.46 2.68
N ILE A 202 30.18 18.58 3.47
CA ILE A 202 29.81 19.79 4.18
C ILE A 202 30.52 19.82 5.53
N GLU A 203 31.51 20.68 5.67
CA GLU A 203 32.24 20.90 6.93
C GLU A 203 31.83 22.23 7.58
N PRO A 204 31.07 22.19 8.70
CA PRO A 204 30.83 23.36 9.52
C PRO A 204 32.03 23.63 10.44
N TYR A 205 32.72 24.73 10.19
CA TYR A 205 33.69 25.29 11.12
C TYR A 205 32.98 26.17 12.17
N THR A 206 33.24 25.90 13.44
CA THR A 206 32.78 26.73 14.55
C THR A 206 33.94 26.93 15.52
N GLY A 207 34.29 28.19 15.75
CA GLY A 207 35.48 28.60 16.50
C GLY A 207 35.20 29.77 17.44
N GLY A 208 36.24 30.17 18.17
CA GLY A 208 36.13 31.17 19.22
C GLY A 208 36.80 30.71 20.51
N GLY A 209 36.48 31.37 21.62
CA GLY A 209 37.07 31.06 22.93
C GLY A 209 36.58 31.97 24.06
N PRO A 210 36.88 31.59 25.31
CA PRO A 210 36.49 32.35 26.50
C PRO A 210 37.32 33.62 26.70
N ASP A 211 36.72 34.63 27.32
CA ASP A 211 37.44 35.76 27.93
C ASP A 211 37.69 35.53 29.43
N ASN A 212 38.44 36.46 30.02
CA ASN A 212 38.76 36.44 31.45
C ASN A 212 37.56 36.85 32.34
N ARG A 213 36.34 36.96 31.81
CA ARG A 213 35.12 37.40 32.51
C ARG A 213 34.01 36.33 32.52
N GLY A 214 34.26 35.15 31.95
CA GLY A 214 33.26 34.08 31.86
C GLY A 214 32.23 34.32 30.74
N SER A 215 32.62 35.05 29.70
CA SER A 215 31.90 35.11 28.43
C SER A 215 32.72 34.39 27.35
N TYR A 216 32.07 33.89 26.32
CA TYR A 216 32.72 33.29 25.16
C TYR A 216 32.34 34.00 23.87
N PHE A 217 33.33 34.16 22.99
CA PHE A 217 33.12 34.61 21.63
C PHE A 217 32.89 33.40 20.73
N LEU A 218 31.95 33.52 19.78
CA LEU A 218 31.71 32.50 18.78
C LEU A 218 31.76 33.12 17.37
N ALA A 219 32.51 32.47 16.48
CA ALA A 219 32.48 32.73 15.05
C ALA A 219 32.29 31.42 14.29
N HIS A 220 31.58 31.47 13.17
CA HIS A 220 31.15 30.28 12.46
C HIS A 220 31.14 30.45 10.94
N GLN A 221 31.37 29.36 10.23
CA GLN A 221 31.57 29.31 8.78
C GLN A 221 31.28 27.88 8.30
N CYS A 222 30.71 27.69 7.12
CA CYS A 222 30.48 26.34 6.58
C CYS A 222 31.00 26.27 5.16
N VAL A 223 31.79 25.24 4.86
CA VAL A 223 32.38 25.01 3.54
C VAL A 223 31.80 23.72 2.97
N ASP A 224 31.41 23.75 1.70
CA ASP A 224 31.21 22.55 0.90
C ASP A 224 32.45 22.33 0.03
N HIS A 225 33.25 21.32 0.37
CA HIS A 225 34.51 21.00 -0.29
C HIS A 225 34.34 20.56 -1.76
N ILE A 226 33.11 20.25 -2.18
CA ILE A 226 32.79 19.84 -3.55
C ILE A 226 32.58 21.05 -4.47
N THR A 227 31.79 22.03 -4.02
CA THR A 227 31.53 23.25 -4.80
C THR A 227 32.58 24.33 -4.58
N GLY A 228 33.32 24.28 -3.47
CA GLY A 228 34.11 25.41 -2.98
C GLY A 228 33.25 26.57 -2.46
N TYR A 229 31.94 26.33 -2.27
CA TYR A 229 31.04 27.32 -1.70
C TYR A 229 31.22 27.41 -0.18
N ASP A 230 31.17 28.63 0.32
CA ASP A 230 31.39 28.99 1.72
C ASP A 230 30.30 29.99 2.14
N THR A 231 29.70 29.78 3.31
CA THR A 231 28.70 30.70 3.88
C THR A 231 29.30 32.07 4.25
N GLY A 232 30.62 32.17 4.31
CA GLY A 232 31.36 33.33 4.79
C GLY A 232 31.52 33.29 6.32
N HIS A 233 32.61 33.87 6.80
CA HIS A 233 32.92 33.93 8.22
C HIS A 233 32.01 34.96 8.92
N THR A 234 31.20 34.50 9.88
CA THR A 234 30.29 35.36 10.64
C THR A 234 30.62 35.33 12.13
N GLU A 235 30.74 36.50 12.74
CA GLU A 235 31.00 36.68 14.17
C GLU A 235 29.68 36.92 14.92
N VAL A 236 29.33 36.05 15.87
CA VAL A 236 28.04 36.10 16.60
C VAL A 236 28.14 36.95 17.89
N GLY A 237 29.34 37.45 18.20
CA GLY A 237 29.62 38.26 19.39
C GLY A 237 29.84 37.44 20.67
N TRP A 238 29.84 38.15 21.81
CA TRP A 238 30.09 37.57 23.13
C TRP A 238 28.79 37.09 23.80
N ARG A 239 28.79 35.86 24.32
CA ARG A 239 27.71 35.28 25.12
C ARG A 239 28.23 34.97 26.55
N PRO A 240 27.47 35.27 27.62
CA PRO A 240 27.80 34.81 28.96
C PRO A 240 27.50 33.31 29.12
N GLY A 241 28.39 32.55 29.76
CA GLY A 241 28.16 31.13 30.06
C GLY A 241 29.45 30.35 30.29
N GLY A 242 29.32 29.11 30.78
CA GLY A 242 30.43 28.21 31.02
C GLY A 242 30.88 27.44 29.78
N GLN A 243 31.80 26.49 29.99
CA GLN A 243 32.34 25.64 28.92
C GLN A 243 31.26 24.74 28.28
N ALA A 244 30.29 24.25 29.06
CA ALA A 244 29.22 23.38 28.56
C ALA A 244 28.25 24.16 27.65
N GLU A 245 27.94 25.41 28.03
CA GLU A 245 27.11 26.33 27.26
C GLU A 245 27.82 26.78 25.98
N TYR A 246 29.14 26.98 26.02
CA TYR A 246 29.96 27.18 24.81
C TYR A 246 29.94 25.97 23.88
N ASP A 247 30.15 24.76 24.42
CA ASP A 247 30.20 23.54 23.61
C ASP A 247 28.83 23.19 22.98
N ASP A 248 27.71 23.40 23.69
CA ASP A 248 26.36 23.26 23.11
C ASP A 248 26.06 24.34 22.06
N ALA A 249 26.38 25.61 22.34
CA ALA A 249 26.22 26.67 21.35
C ALA A 249 27.04 26.36 20.08
N ARG A 250 28.29 25.90 20.24
CA ARG A 250 29.14 25.48 19.12
C ARG A 250 28.51 24.35 18.31
N ALA A 251 27.97 23.32 18.97
CA ALA A 251 27.25 22.24 18.29
C ALA A 251 25.99 22.73 17.56
N TYR A 252 25.18 23.56 18.21
CA TYR A 252 23.98 24.17 17.63
C TYR A 252 24.28 24.97 16.35
N TYR A 253 25.29 25.84 16.37
CA TYR A 253 25.66 26.61 15.17
C TYR A 253 26.26 25.72 14.08
N ALA A 254 26.94 24.61 14.42
CA ALA A 254 27.44 23.66 13.43
C ALA A 254 26.30 22.90 12.73
N ASP A 255 25.28 22.46 13.47
CA ASP A 255 24.07 21.82 12.92
C ASP A 255 23.27 22.79 12.04
N LEU A 256 23.06 24.02 12.52
CA LEU A 256 22.38 25.09 11.78
C LEU A 256 23.09 25.42 10.47
N LEU A 257 24.42 25.56 10.50
CA LEU A 257 25.24 25.81 9.32
C LEU A 257 25.21 24.65 8.31
N ARG A 258 25.25 23.40 8.78
CA ARG A 258 25.11 22.24 7.90
C ARG A 258 23.70 22.17 7.30
N ALA A 259 22.66 22.54 8.05
CA ALA A 259 21.30 22.66 7.53
C ALA A 259 21.17 23.77 6.46
N ASP A 260 21.73 24.96 6.71
CA ASP A 260 21.84 26.07 5.74
C ASP A 260 22.53 25.63 4.44
N MET A 261 23.71 24.99 4.56
CA MET A 261 24.46 24.50 3.40
C MET A 261 23.69 23.45 2.60
N ARG A 262 22.98 22.51 3.24
CA ARG A 262 22.11 21.53 2.55
C ARG A 262 21.01 22.20 1.74
N VAL A 263 20.47 23.34 2.20
CA VAL A 263 19.45 24.08 1.46
C VAL A 263 20.07 24.77 0.25
N ARG A 264 21.18 25.50 0.43
CA ARG A 264 21.88 26.24 -0.63
C ARG A 264 22.43 25.35 -1.74
N THR A 265 23.02 24.20 -1.39
CA THR A 265 23.52 23.20 -2.35
C THR A 265 22.41 22.41 -3.06
N GLY A 266 21.15 22.57 -2.63
CA GLY A 266 20.00 21.84 -3.18
C GLY A 266 19.81 20.42 -2.63
N LEU A 267 20.69 19.94 -1.72
CA LEU A 267 20.56 18.63 -1.08
C LEU A 267 19.25 18.47 -0.30
N ALA A 268 18.72 19.56 0.27
CA ALA A 268 17.39 19.59 0.86
C ALA A 268 16.28 19.16 -0.13
N LYS A 269 16.38 19.56 -1.41
CA LYS A 269 15.42 19.17 -2.45
C LYS A 269 15.54 17.67 -2.78
N LEU A 270 16.76 17.11 -2.71
CA LEU A 270 17.00 15.67 -2.86
C LEU A 270 16.39 14.87 -1.71
N MET A 271 16.49 15.36 -0.48
CA MET A 271 15.85 14.75 0.70
C MET A 271 14.32 14.75 0.56
N GLY A 272 13.72 15.82 0.00
CA GLY A 272 12.26 15.87 -0.22
C GLY A 272 11.80 14.86 -1.28
N LEU A 273 12.61 14.67 -2.33
CA LEU A 273 12.40 13.61 -3.32
C LEU A 273 12.57 12.22 -2.72
N HIS A 274 13.58 12.02 -1.85
CA HIS A 274 13.75 10.79 -1.09
C HIS A 274 12.51 10.47 -0.27
N ASP A 275 12.05 11.39 0.57
CA ASP A 275 10.93 11.16 1.47
C ASP A 275 9.63 10.87 0.69
N THR A 276 9.49 11.45 -0.51
CA THR A 276 8.41 11.14 -1.46
C THR A 276 8.52 9.72 -2.03
N VAL A 277 9.69 9.32 -2.53
CA VAL A 277 9.94 7.96 -3.06
C VAL A 277 9.81 6.90 -1.97
N ALA A 278 10.32 7.17 -0.76
CA ALA A 278 10.19 6.30 0.40
C ALA A 278 8.73 6.16 0.86
N HIS A 279 7.93 7.22 0.82
CA HIS A 279 6.49 7.12 1.07
C HIS A 279 5.76 6.33 -0.02
N TRP A 280 6.18 6.40 -1.30
CA TRP A 280 5.60 5.56 -2.36
C TRP A 280 6.08 4.10 -2.28
N ALA A 281 7.26 3.84 -1.72
CA ALA A 281 7.79 2.51 -1.44
C ALA A 281 7.05 1.81 -0.28
N LYS A 282 6.60 2.59 0.71
CA LYS A 282 5.79 2.07 1.82
C LYS A 282 4.49 1.46 1.32
N ASP A 283 4.03 0.46 2.05
CA ASP A 283 2.69 -0.09 1.85
C ASP A 283 1.64 0.99 2.20
N PRO A 284 0.70 1.35 1.31
CA PRO A 284 -0.38 2.30 1.63
C PRO A 284 -1.24 1.88 2.83
N ARG A 285 -1.10 0.64 3.29
CA ARG A 285 -1.80 0.05 4.45
C ARG A 285 -0.93 0.11 5.73
N THR A 286 0.21 0.79 5.72
CA THR A 286 1.01 1.07 6.92
C THR A 286 0.83 2.51 7.39
N PRO A 287 0.44 2.76 8.67
CA PRO A 287 0.27 4.12 9.17
C PRO A 287 1.56 4.93 9.08
N GLY A 288 1.44 6.21 8.71
CA GLY A 288 2.61 7.07 8.61
C GLY A 288 2.36 8.40 7.92
N TRP A 289 3.28 9.32 8.13
CA TRP A 289 3.24 10.64 7.51
C TRP A 289 3.37 10.57 5.98
N SER A 290 2.56 11.37 5.29
CA SER A 290 2.75 11.71 3.89
C SER A 290 4.03 12.56 3.73
N PRO A 291 4.62 12.63 2.51
CA PRO A 291 5.57 13.68 2.22
C PRO A 291 4.90 15.05 2.35
N TRP A 292 5.71 16.10 2.51
CA TRP A 292 5.23 17.47 2.39
C TRP A 292 4.90 17.77 0.93
N THR A 293 3.75 18.39 0.72
CA THR A 293 3.27 18.82 -0.60
C THR A 293 2.95 20.32 -0.59
N PRO A 294 3.25 21.04 -1.68
CA PRO A 294 2.92 22.46 -1.78
C PRO A 294 1.40 22.67 -1.83
N VAL A 295 0.96 23.77 -1.24
CA VAL A 295 -0.44 24.19 -1.23
C VAL A 295 -0.58 25.51 -1.96
N GLU A 296 -1.48 25.58 -2.94
CA GLU A 296 -1.80 26.84 -3.64
C GLU A 296 -2.66 27.74 -2.74
N VAL A 297 -2.00 28.61 -1.97
CA VAL A 297 -2.58 29.66 -1.13
C VAL A 297 -1.83 30.97 -1.42
N PRO A 298 -2.50 32.15 -1.44
CA PRO A 298 -1.86 33.41 -1.83
C PRO A 298 -0.61 33.81 -1.03
N ASP A 299 0.26 34.52 -1.75
CA ASP A 299 1.68 34.84 -1.51
C ASP A 299 2.05 35.59 -0.20
N SER A 300 1.11 35.90 0.68
CA SER A 300 1.30 36.83 1.82
C SER A 300 0.97 36.21 3.19
N ILE A 301 1.53 35.03 3.49
CA ILE A 301 1.40 34.37 4.80
C ILE A 301 2.63 34.66 5.67
N VAL A 302 2.40 35.19 6.87
CA VAL A 302 3.47 35.51 7.87
C VAL A 302 3.21 34.87 9.25
N THR A 303 1.98 34.45 9.51
CA THR A 303 1.54 33.78 10.75
C THR A 303 0.59 32.66 10.34
N LEU A 304 0.53 31.54 11.05
CA LEU A 304 -0.36 30.43 10.66
C LEU A 304 -1.04 29.77 11.87
N ALA A 305 -2.34 29.58 11.74
CA ALA A 305 -3.13 28.71 12.62
C ALA A 305 -3.99 27.76 11.77
N ALA A 306 -4.28 26.59 12.32
CA ALA A 306 -5.05 25.54 11.65
C ALA A 306 -6.06 24.91 12.62
N ALA A 307 -7.24 24.56 12.12
CA ALA A 307 -8.28 23.88 12.89
C ALA A 307 -9.04 22.88 12.02
N SER A 308 -9.56 21.82 12.64
CA SER A 308 -10.44 20.83 12.01
C SER A 308 -11.67 20.59 12.88
N ASP A 309 -12.84 20.76 12.29
CA ASP A 309 -14.17 20.51 12.88
C ASP A 309 -14.67 19.09 12.61
N ARG A 310 -14.19 18.47 11.52
CA ARG A 310 -14.57 17.12 11.10
C ARG A 310 -13.45 16.47 10.26
N PRO A 311 -13.38 15.13 10.21
CA PRO A 311 -12.35 14.42 9.46
C PRO A 311 -12.35 14.81 7.98
N GLY A 312 -11.17 15.10 7.44
CA GLY A 312 -10.99 15.52 6.05
C GLY A 312 -11.31 17.00 5.75
N HIS A 313 -11.87 17.76 6.70
CA HIS A 313 -12.02 19.21 6.57
C HIS A 313 -10.95 19.94 7.40
N THR A 314 -10.33 20.95 6.82
CA THR A 314 -9.35 21.80 7.51
C THR A 314 -9.56 23.25 7.14
N VAL A 315 -9.45 24.12 8.13
CA VAL A 315 -9.45 25.57 8.00
C VAL A 315 -8.08 26.08 8.39
N LEU A 316 -7.52 26.95 7.54
CA LEU A 316 -6.28 27.69 7.81
C LEU A 316 -6.61 29.17 8.02
N VAL A 317 -5.88 29.82 8.92
CA VAL A 317 -6.06 31.23 9.28
C VAL A 317 -4.70 31.90 9.38
N TRP A 318 -4.57 33.10 8.83
CA TRP A 318 -3.35 33.91 8.89
C TRP A 318 -3.67 35.39 9.00
N ARG A 319 -2.72 36.18 9.51
CA ARG A 319 -2.70 37.63 9.30
C ARG A 319 -2.06 37.92 7.94
N ASP A 320 -2.80 38.61 7.09
CA ASP A 320 -2.30 39.31 5.91
C ASP A 320 -1.42 40.50 6.37
N PRO A 321 -0.11 40.51 6.05
CA PRO A 321 0.83 41.53 6.53
C PRO A 321 0.64 42.89 5.86
N ASP A 322 0.11 42.93 4.64
CA ASP A 322 -0.08 44.15 3.85
C ASP A 322 -1.34 44.89 4.30
N LYS A 323 -2.36 44.13 4.74
CA LYS A 323 -3.68 44.66 5.14
C LYS A 323 -3.91 44.72 6.65
N ASP A 324 -3.05 44.10 7.46
CA ASP A 324 -3.28 43.91 8.91
C ASP A 324 -4.69 43.34 9.20
N GLN A 325 -5.04 42.28 8.45
CA GLN A 325 -6.37 41.66 8.37
C GLN A 325 -6.26 40.14 8.58
N LEU A 326 -7.23 39.52 9.25
CA LEU A 326 -7.33 38.06 9.27
C LEU A 326 -7.95 37.54 7.97
N ARG A 327 -7.29 36.55 7.38
CA ARG A 327 -7.76 35.79 6.23
C ARG A 327 -7.85 34.32 6.56
N THR A 328 -8.68 33.61 5.80
CA THR A 328 -8.86 32.16 5.95
C THR A 328 -9.12 31.48 4.60
N THR A 329 -8.76 30.20 4.53
CA THR A 329 -9.21 29.27 3.50
C THR A 329 -9.59 27.94 4.14
N SER A 330 -10.39 27.14 3.44
CA SER A 330 -10.79 25.80 3.86
C SER A 330 -10.55 24.77 2.75
N TYR A 331 -10.17 23.57 3.14
CA TYR A 331 -10.08 22.39 2.28
C TYR A 331 -11.03 21.31 2.77
N ASP A 332 -11.64 20.57 1.85
CA ASP A 332 -12.47 19.40 2.16
C ASP A 332 -12.08 18.21 1.28
N ALA A 333 -11.39 17.23 1.88
CA ALA A 333 -10.99 15.99 1.23
C ALA A 333 -12.18 15.10 0.84
N THR A 334 -13.36 15.31 1.43
CA THR A 334 -14.58 14.51 1.19
C THR A 334 -15.46 15.07 0.07
N ALA A 335 -15.13 16.26 -0.44
CA ALA A 335 -15.85 16.88 -1.56
C ALA A 335 -15.69 16.09 -2.87
N ALA A 336 -16.68 16.18 -3.75
CA ALA A 336 -16.65 15.51 -5.06
C ALA A 336 -15.50 15.96 -5.98
N ALA A 337 -14.96 17.16 -5.73
CA ALA A 337 -13.73 17.66 -6.31
C ALA A 337 -12.96 18.41 -5.21
N PRO A 338 -12.05 17.74 -4.48
CA PRO A 338 -11.29 18.36 -3.39
C PRO A 338 -10.38 19.48 -3.92
N ALA A 339 -10.58 20.69 -3.42
CA ALA A 339 -9.78 21.86 -3.75
C ALA A 339 -9.81 22.85 -2.57
N TRP A 340 -8.77 23.67 -2.46
CA TRP A 340 -8.75 24.80 -1.53
C TRP A 340 -9.72 25.87 -2.01
N LYS A 341 -10.54 26.41 -1.10
CA LYS A 341 -11.42 27.54 -1.43
C LYS A 341 -10.60 28.83 -1.61
N PRO A 342 -11.05 29.78 -2.45
CA PRO A 342 -10.48 31.12 -2.49
C PRO A 342 -10.45 31.74 -1.09
N SER A 343 -9.36 32.45 -0.74
CA SER A 343 -9.23 33.04 0.59
C SER A 343 -10.27 34.14 0.83
N VAL A 344 -10.88 34.14 2.01
CA VAL A 344 -11.85 35.17 2.45
C VAL A 344 -11.31 35.92 3.66
N ALA A 345 -11.72 37.18 3.81
CA ALA A 345 -11.40 37.99 4.99
C ALA A 345 -12.40 37.73 6.11
N ILE A 346 -11.92 37.66 7.36
CA ILE A 346 -12.73 37.42 8.57
C ILE A 346 -12.52 38.49 9.66
N SER A 347 -11.80 39.57 9.33
CA SER A 347 -11.77 40.83 10.05
C SER A 347 -11.81 42.00 9.05
N ALA A 348 -11.98 43.23 9.52
CA ALA A 348 -11.73 44.40 8.70
C ALA A 348 -10.21 44.61 8.49
N GLU A 349 -9.84 45.40 7.49
CA GLU A 349 -8.46 45.82 7.28
C GLU A 349 -7.99 46.70 8.44
N ASN A 350 -6.70 46.65 8.76
CA ASN A 350 -6.07 47.42 9.83
C ASN A 350 -6.61 47.16 11.25
N THR A 351 -7.35 46.08 11.51
CA THR A 351 -7.85 45.78 12.87
C THR A 351 -6.94 44.86 13.68
N VAL A 352 -6.08 44.06 13.04
CA VAL A 352 -5.30 43.01 13.71
C VAL A 352 -3.92 43.52 14.12
N ARG A 353 -3.45 43.15 15.32
CA ARG A 353 -2.08 43.44 15.78
C ARG A 353 -1.09 42.46 15.12
N LYS A 354 0.21 42.82 15.08
CA LYS A 354 1.25 41.95 14.51
C LYS A 354 1.43 40.64 15.28
N GLU A 355 1.36 40.72 16.61
CA GLU A 355 1.57 39.64 17.58
C GLU A 355 0.54 39.76 18.72
N PRO A 356 0.16 38.65 19.38
CA PRO A 356 0.55 37.26 19.06
C PRO A 356 -0.12 36.74 17.77
N THR A 357 0.36 35.59 17.29
CA THR A 357 -0.25 34.77 16.22
C THR A 357 -1.73 34.48 16.56
N PRO A 358 -2.66 34.50 15.58
CA PRO A 358 -4.05 34.14 15.85
C PRO A 358 -4.15 32.68 16.32
N CYS A 359 -5.06 32.38 17.25
CA CYS A 359 -5.35 31.01 17.66
C CYS A 359 -6.65 30.53 17.00
N ALA A 360 -6.69 29.28 16.52
CA ALA A 360 -7.87 28.68 15.89
C ALA A 360 -8.23 27.37 16.58
N VAL A 361 -9.45 27.28 17.13
CA VAL A 361 -9.91 26.13 17.91
C VAL A 361 -11.25 25.61 17.44
N SER A 362 -11.48 24.32 17.61
CA SER A 362 -12.66 23.59 17.15
C SER A 362 -13.48 23.08 18.34
N SER A 363 -14.75 23.50 18.44
CA SER A 363 -15.68 23.02 19.48
C SER A 363 -16.66 21.97 18.97
N GLY A 364 -16.56 21.55 17.70
CA GLY A 364 -17.36 20.48 17.11
C GLY A 364 -17.61 20.68 15.61
N PRO A 365 -18.35 19.76 14.96
CA PRO A 365 -18.62 19.82 13.53
C PRO A 365 -19.28 21.14 13.11
N GLY A 366 -18.68 21.83 12.14
CA GLY A 366 -19.08 23.16 11.67
C GLY A 366 -18.75 24.34 12.60
N LEU A 367 -18.10 24.11 13.75
CA LEU A 367 -17.88 25.12 14.80
C LEU A 367 -16.38 25.35 15.04
N ILE A 368 -15.84 26.37 14.35
CA ILE A 368 -14.47 26.84 14.52
C ILE A 368 -14.51 28.28 15.02
N THR A 369 -13.75 28.56 16.08
CA THR A 369 -13.58 29.88 16.69
C THR A 369 -12.13 30.31 16.52
N VAL A 370 -11.93 31.55 16.10
CA VAL A 370 -10.63 32.18 15.85
C VAL A 370 -10.48 33.36 16.79
N VAL A 371 -9.38 33.39 17.54
CA VAL A 371 -9.07 34.40 18.54
C VAL A 371 -7.85 35.20 18.08
N MET A 372 -7.91 36.51 18.27
CA MET A 372 -6.86 37.44 17.86
C MET A 372 -6.78 38.64 18.78
N ARG A 373 -5.63 39.32 18.74
CA ARG A 373 -5.41 40.59 19.42
C ARG A 373 -5.64 41.76 18.47
N GLY A 374 -6.54 42.67 18.83
CA GLY A 374 -6.82 43.86 18.04
C GLY A 374 -5.71 44.92 18.14
N LYS A 375 -5.60 45.83 17.16
CA LYS A 375 -4.68 46.99 17.25
C LYS A 375 -4.97 47.90 18.46
N GLN A 376 -6.21 47.91 18.94
CA GLN A 376 -6.61 48.64 20.16
C GLN A 376 -6.11 47.97 21.47
N GLY A 377 -5.52 46.78 21.39
CA GLY A 377 -4.91 46.07 22.52
C GLY A 377 -5.75 44.90 23.05
N GLY A 378 -7.08 45.01 23.04
CA GLY A 378 -8.00 43.97 23.54
C GLY A 378 -8.04 42.68 22.72
N ILE A 379 -8.71 41.67 23.27
CA ILE A 379 -8.88 40.33 22.68
C ILE A 379 -10.23 40.26 21.97
N TYR A 380 -10.22 39.69 20.76
CA TYR A 380 -11.39 39.54 19.90
C TYR A 380 -11.50 38.11 19.39
N ALA A 381 -12.74 37.65 19.17
CA ALA A 381 -13.02 36.35 18.59
C ALA A 381 -14.04 36.43 17.44
N THR A 382 -13.76 35.73 16.34
CA THR A 382 -14.74 35.43 15.28
C THR A 382 -14.97 33.93 15.19
N ARG A 383 -16.04 33.49 14.53
CA ARG A 383 -16.35 32.07 14.37
C ARG A 383 -17.08 31.78 13.06
N THR A 384 -17.14 30.51 12.70
CA THR A 384 -17.98 30.02 11.62
C THR A 384 -19.46 30.29 11.91
N ASP A 385 -20.17 30.75 10.88
CA ASP A 385 -21.61 30.99 10.88
C ASP A 385 -22.16 30.62 9.48
N PRO A 386 -22.84 29.47 9.33
CA PRO A 386 -23.33 29.00 8.03
C PRO A 386 -24.47 29.86 7.47
N THR A 387 -25.00 30.82 8.23
CA THR A 387 -25.99 31.78 7.72
C THR A 387 -25.38 32.95 6.96
N ARG A 388 -24.04 33.11 7.00
CA ARG A 388 -23.30 34.22 6.39
C ARG A 388 -22.76 33.84 5.02
N PRO A 389 -22.73 34.76 4.03
CA PRO A 389 -22.20 34.49 2.69
C PRO A 389 -20.73 34.05 2.68
N THR A 390 -19.94 34.53 3.65
CA THR A 390 -18.53 34.16 3.87
C THR A 390 -18.36 32.83 4.62
N GLY A 391 -19.40 32.33 5.28
CA GLY A 391 -19.34 31.25 6.27
C GLY A 391 -18.81 31.67 7.64
N TRP A 392 -18.59 32.96 7.90
CA TRP A 392 -18.02 33.52 9.13
C TRP A 392 -18.81 34.74 9.62
N LEU A 393 -18.73 35.03 10.93
CA LEU A 393 -19.24 36.30 11.47
C LEU A 393 -18.51 37.49 10.84
N ASP A 394 -19.27 38.45 10.31
CA ASP A 394 -18.77 39.61 9.56
C ASP A 394 -17.88 40.56 10.40
N ALA A 395 -18.02 40.53 11.72
CA ALA A 395 -17.26 41.34 12.66
C ALA A 395 -16.82 40.49 13.87
N PRO A 396 -15.51 40.43 14.20
CA PRO A 396 -15.04 39.83 15.45
C PRO A 396 -15.66 40.52 16.68
N VAL A 397 -16.09 39.72 17.65
CA VAL A 397 -16.64 40.16 18.93
C VAL A 397 -15.49 40.42 19.91
N GLU A 398 -15.49 41.56 20.59
CA GLU A 398 -14.53 41.79 21.68
C GLU A 398 -14.87 40.90 22.89
N VAL A 399 -13.94 40.05 23.30
CA VAL A 399 -14.10 39.15 24.45
C VAL A 399 -13.42 39.68 25.71
N SER A 400 -12.52 40.66 25.59
CA SER A 400 -11.84 41.32 26.72
C SER A 400 -12.72 42.28 27.54
N GLY A 401 -13.96 42.55 27.11
CA GLY A 401 -14.92 43.38 27.85
C GLY A 401 -14.51 44.84 28.05
N GLY A 402 -13.72 45.41 27.13
CA GLY A 402 -13.18 46.77 27.20
C GLY A 402 -11.75 46.87 27.74
N THR A 403 -11.16 45.78 28.24
CA THR A 403 -9.77 45.79 28.73
C THR A 403 -8.79 45.72 27.56
N THR A 404 -7.97 46.76 27.39
CA THR A 404 -7.04 46.90 26.26
C THR A 404 -5.58 46.61 26.60
N ASP A 405 -5.16 46.86 27.85
CA ASP A 405 -3.81 46.52 28.34
C ASP A 405 -3.76 45.08 28.85
N VAL A 406 -3.75 44.16 27.90
CA VAL A 406 -3.74 42.71 28.13
C VAL A 406 -2.46 42.06 27.58
N SER A 407 -2.11 40.87 28.07
CA SER A 407 -1.05 40.04 27.50
C SER A 407 -1.56 38.65 27.16
N PHE A 408 -1.07 38.13 26.03
CA PHE A 408 -1.47 36.84 25.43
C PHE A 408 -2.99 36.74 25.14
N GLY A 409 -3.42 35.65 24.54
CA GLY A 409 -4.79 35.52 24.03
C GLY A 409 -5.13 34.06 23.73
N GLU A 410 -4.93 33.21 24.74
CA GLU A 410 -4.98 31.77 24.59
C GLU A 410 -6.42 31.25 24.56
N ALA A 411 -6.64 30.26 23.69
CA ALA A 411 -7.94 29.65 23.50
C ALA A 411 -7.84 28.14 23.61
N ALA A 412 -8.78 27.53 24.32
CA ALA A 412 -8.97 26.09 24.35
C ALA A 412 -10.43 25.76 24.06
N ALA A 413 -10.65 24.61 23.43
CA ALA A 413 -11.99 24.13 23.10
C ALA A 413 -12.21 22.70 23.57
N SER A 414 -13.47 22.40 23.87
CA SER A 414 -13.98 21.05 24.05
C SER A 414 -15.34 20.94 23.35
N PRO A 415 -15.91 19.73 23.16
CA PRO A 415 -17.20 19.58 22.49
C PRO A 415 -18.29 20.49 23.07
N GLY A 416 -18.75 21.47 22.28
CA GLY A 416 -19.78 22.44 22.65
C GLY A 416 -19.33 23.65 23.49
N SER A 417 -18.04 23.86 23.74
CA SER A 417 -17.54 24.98 24.55
C SER A 417 -16.17 25.50 24.08
N VAL A 418 -15.98 26.82 24.10
CA VAL A 418 -14.67 27.48 23.93
C VAL A 418 -14.42 28.37 25.14
N VAL A 419 -13.20 28.35 25.65
CA VAL A 419 -12.71 29.29 26.66
C VAL A 419 -11.57 30.11 26.06
N VAL A 420 -11.54 31.41 26.38
CA VAL A 420 -10.44 32.32 26.04
C VAL A 420 -9.93 32.95 27.31
N MET A 421 -8.62 32.94 27.50
CA MET A 421 -7.97 33.50 28.67
C MET A 421 -6.83 34.44 28.28
N TRP A 422 -6.65 35.47 29.10
CA TRP A 422 -5.63 36.49 28.91
C TRP A 422 -5.19 37.04 30.26
N GLN A 423 -4.01 37.63 30.31
CA GLN A 423 -3.56 38.42 31.44
C GLN A 423 -4.10 39.85 31.30
N ASP A 424 -4.69 40.40 32.36
CA ASP A 424 -4.85 41.84 32.55
C ASP A 424 -3.57 42.39 33.20
N ASN A 425 -2.84 43.23 32.45
CA ASN A 425 -1.56 43.80 32.89
C ASN A 425 -1.74 44.83 34.00
N GLY A 426 -2.89 45.52 34.05
CA GLY A 426 -3.18 46.57 35.02
C GLY A 426 -3.45 46.02 36.43
N THR A 427 -3.95 44.78 36.52
CA THR A 427 -4.26 44.12 37.81
C THR A 427 -3.38 42.91 38.12
N GLY A 428 -2.61 42.39 37.15
CA GLY A 428 -1.84 41.16 37.32
C GLY A 428 -2.75 39.94 37.55
N THR A 429 -3.87 39.89 36.82
CA THR A 429 -4.94 38.88 36.97
C THR A 429 -5.08 38.06 35.70
N LEU A 430 -5.32 36.76 35.81
CA LEU A 430 -5.80 35.96 34.67
C LEU A 430 -7.31 36.10 34.57
N MET A 431 -7.77 36.51 33.40
CA MET A 431 -9.18 36.66 33.06
C MET A 431 -9.61 35.56 32.10
N ALA A 432 -10.87 35.16 32.17
CA ALA A 432 -11.47 34.15 31.30
C ALA A 432 -12.84 34.58 30.77
N ALA A 433 -13.10 34.34 29.49
CA ALA A 433 -14.43 34.40 28.89
C ALA A 433 -14.81 33.02 28.32
N PHE A 434 -16.08 32.66 28.46
CA PHE A 434 -16.62 31.37 28.02
C PHE A 434 -17.64 31.58 26.90
N GLN A 435 -17.55 30.76 25.87
CA GLN A 435 -18.49 30.71 24.76
C GLN A 435 -19.43 29.51 24.94
N ASP A 436 -20.75 29.75 24.90
CA ASP A 436 -21.74 28.69 24.98
C ASP A 436 -21.86 27.89 23.66
N ALA A 437 -22.59 26.78 23.68
CA ALA A 437 -22.82 25.94 22.50
C ALA A 437 -23.60 26.63 21.35
N LYS A 438 -24.17 27.82 21.59
CA LYS A 438 -24.79 28.67 20.55
C LYS A 438 -23.81 29.72 20.01
N GLY A 439 -22.62 29.80 20.61
CA GLY A 439 -21.52 30.71 20.31
C GLY A 439 -21.71 32.13 20.84
N ALA A 440 -22.49 32.32 21.91
CA ALA A 440 -22.58 33.57 22.65
C ALA A 440 -21.49 33.60 23.75
N TRP A 441 -20.84 34.75 23.92
CA TRP A 441 -19.83 34.95 24.97
C TRP A 441 -20.48 35.41 26.28
N GLY A 442 -20.13 34.76 27.38
CA GLY A 442 -20.39 35.25 28.73
C GLY A 442 -19.47 36.43 29.10
N PRO A 443 -19.80 37.18 30.18
CA PRO A 443 -18.95 38.27 30.65
C PRO A 443 -17.58 37.74 31.12
N PRO A 444 -16.49 38.52 30.97
CA PRO A 444 -15.19 38.18 31.55
C PRO A 444 -15.27 37.98 33.07
N GLN A 445 -14.64 36.92 33.55
CA GLN A 445 -14.48 36.63 34.97
C GLN A 445 -13.02 36.44 35.34
N ALA A 446 -12.65 36.82 36.56
CA ALA A 446 -11.30 36.59 37.08
C ALA A 446 -11.11 35.10 37.41
N ALA A 447 -10.11 34.49 36.78
CA ALA A 447 -9.67 33.13 37.04
C ALA A 447 -8.68 33.03 38.22
N THR A 448 -8.01 34.15 38.55
CA THR A 448 -7.10 34.26 39.69
C THR A 448 -7.36 35.53 40.51
N PRO A 449 -6.80 35.68 41.72
CA PRO A 449 -6.73 36.95 42.42
C PRO A 449 -5.78 37.94 41.73
N ALA A 450 -5.94 39.24 42.00
CA ALA A 450 -5.03 40.27 41.52
C ALA A 450 -3.59 40.05 42.04
N GLY A 451 -2.61 40.27 41.16
CA GLY A 451 -1.19 40.03 41.41
C GLY A 451 -0.74 38.55 41.39
N ALA A 452 -1.61 37.61 40.99
CA ALA A 452 -1.26 36.18 40.94
C ALA A 452 -0.40 35.77 39.73
N ILE A 453 -0.30 36.63 38.71
CA ILE A 453 0.54 36.42 37.52
C ILE A 453 1.50 37.61 37.32
N SER A 454 2.75 37.33 36.92
CA SER A 454 3.79 38.34 36.70
C SER A 454 3.66 38.98 35.31
N LEU A 455 4.14 40.20 35.13
CA LEU A 455 4.33 40.74 33.77
C LEU A 455 5.33 39.87 33.01
N ASN A 456 5.04 39.58 31.74
CA ASN A 456 5.77 38.67 30.87
C ASN A 456 5.76 37.19 31.31
N SER A 457 4.85 36.80 32.21
CA SER A 457 4.50 35.39 32.40
C SER A 457 3.92 34.83 31.11
N ASP A 458 4.40 33.67 30.68
CA ASP A 458 3.79 32.93 29.58
C ASP A 458 2.59 32.11 30.08
N LEU A 459 1.62 31.86 29.21
CA LEU A 459 0.31 31.27 29.53
C LEU A 459 -0.03 30.16 28.52
N ALA A 460 -0.49 29.02 29.02
CA ALA A 460 -1.08 27.97 28.21
C ALA A 460 -2.43 27.52 28.79
N VAL A 461 -3.40 27.22 27.92
CA VAL A 461 -4.76 26.83 28.31
C VAL A 461 -5.12 25.51 27.62
N ALA A 462 -5.70 24.58 28.37
CA ALA A 462 -6.16 23.29 27.88
C ALA A 462 -7.55 22.95 28.43
N CYS A 463 -8.27 22.08 27.71
CA CYS A 463 -9.49 21.45 28.20
C CYS A 463 -9.24 19.94 28.41
N PRO A 464 -8.88 19.48 29.62
CA PRO A 464 -8.58 18.06 29.87
C PRO A 464 -9.77 17.14 29.60
N ALA A 465 -10.99 17.65 29.83
CA ALA A 465 -12.27 16.99 29.56
C ALA A 465 -13.30 18.04 29.12
N PRO A 466 -14.42 17.65 28.49
CA PRO A 466 -15.56 18.56 28.28
C PRO A 466 -15.92 19.27 29.58
N GLY A 467 -16.10 20.59 29.53
CA GLY A 467 -16.49 21.41 30.69
C GLY A 467 -15.45 21.56 31.81
N VAL A 468 -14.23 21.02 31.65
CA VAL A 468 -13.08 21.26 32.54
C VAL A 468 -12.06 22.13 31.82
N VAL A 469 -11.64 23.23 32.43
CA VAL A 469 -10.58 24.11 31.95
C VAL A 469 -9.38 24.03 32.88
N LEU A 470 -8.19 24.00 32.30
CA LEU A 470 -6.91 24.07 32.98
C LEU A 470 -6.11 25.23 32.36
N ALA A 471 -5.72 26.19 33.19
CA ALA A 471 -4.79 27.25 32.81
C ALA A 471 -3.48 27.09 33.58
N VAL A 472 -2.37 27.24 32.88
CA VAL A 472 -1.01 27.06 33.41
C VAL A 472 -0.17 28.27 33.02
N TRP A 473 0.61 28.83 33.94
CA TRP A 473 1.47 29.98 33.65
C TRP A 473 2.83 29.88 34.34
N THR A 474 3.82 30.59 33.78
CA THR A 474 5.16 30.71 34.36
C THR A 474 5.25 31.88 35.33
N MET A 475 6.09 31.77 36.36
CA MET A 475 6.40 32.87 37.28
C MET A 475 7.89 33.19 37.25
N ASN A 476 8.25 34.45 37.48
CA ASN A 476 9.64 34.95 37.49
C ASN A 476 10.57 34.19 38.47
N GLU A 477 9.99 33.53 39.47
CA GLU A 477 10.70 32.68 40.44
C GLU A 477 11.05 31.28 39.90
N ARG A 478 10.83 31.04 38.59
CA ARG A 478 11.04 29.76 37.88
C ARG A 478 10.07 28.65 38.30
N THR A 479 8.90 29.04 38.79
CA THR A 479 7.82 28.13 39.20
C THR A 479 6.72 28.11 38.15
N VAL A 480 6.09 26.95 37.99
CA VAL A 480 4.91 26.77 37.13
C VAL A 480 3.69 26.68 38.02
N HIS A 481 2.68 27.49 37.74
CA HIS A 481 1.43 27.57 38.51
C HIS A 481 0.24 27.19 37.64
N SER A 482 -0.85 26.75 38.26
CA SER A 482 -2.10 26.47 37.57
C SER A 482 -3.35 26.88 38.36
N VAL A 483 -4.44 27.05 37.62
CA VAL A 483 -5.81 27.02 38.13
C VAL A 483 -6.66 26.10 37.25
N THR A 484 -7.64 25.47 37.88
CA THR A 484 -8.66 24.66 37.21
C THR A 484 -10.05 25.22 37.43
N TYR A 485 -10.94 24.97 36.48
CA TYR A 485 -12.36 25.27 36.56
C TYR A 485 -13.14 24.05 36.07
N ASP A 486 -14.09 23.57 36.87
CA ASP A 486 -15.00 22.49 36.47
C ASP A 486 -16.45 22.98 36.51
N SER A 487 -17.08 22.99 35.34
CA SER A 487 -18.48 23.36 35.18
C SER A 487 -19.47 22.30 35.72
N HIS A 488 -19.00 21.09 36.04
CA HIS A 488 -19.81 20.03 36.66
C HIS A 488 -19.80 20.10 38.20
N ALA A 489 -18.95 20.95 38.79
CA ALA A 489 -18.94 21.16 40.23
C ALA A 489 -20.30 21.71 40.71
N PRO A 490 -20.78 21.34 41.91
CA PRO A 490 -22.07 21.84 42.44
C PRO A 490 -22.17 23.37 42.52
N VAL A 491 -21.02 24.03 42.66
CA VAL A 491 -20.86 25.49 42.51
C VAL A 491 -19.61 25.69 41.64
N PRO A 492 -19.76 25.95 40.33
CA PRO A 492 -18.62 26.18 39.44
C PRO A 492 -17.84 27.42 39.87
N ALA A 493 -16.55 27.22 40.15
CA ALA A 493 -15.62 28.26 40.57
C ALA A 493 -14.19 27.85 40.17
N TRP A 494 -13.33 28.84 40.02
CA TRP A 494 -11.90 28.60 39.81
C TRP A 494 -11.23 28.10 41.10
N SER A 495 -10.29 27.18 40.96
CA SER A 495 -9.42 26.75 42.06
C SER A 495 -8.55 27.92 42.54
N ALA A 496 -8.04 27.82 43.77
CA ALA A 496 -6.93 28.69 44.17
C ALA A 496 -5.71 28.42 43.26
N PRO A 497 -4.90 29.46 42.94
CA PRO A 497 -3.59 29.29 42.31
C PRO A 497 -2.72 28.30 43.08
N ALA A 498 -2.21 27.29 42.38
CA ALA A 498 -1.32 26.28 42.96
C ALA A 498 -0.05 26.16 42.14
N GLN A 499 1.11 26.15 42.81
CA GLN A 499 2.37 25.74 42.20
C GLN A 499 2.32 24.25 41.90
N ILE A 500 2.63 23.86 40.65
CA ILE A 500 2.60 22.47 40.17
C ILE A 500 3.98 21.94 39.81
N ALA A 501 4.94 22.81 39.51
CA ALA A 501 6.34 22.46 39.26
C ALA A 501 7.30 23.62 39.57
N GLU A 502 8.59 23.30 39.60
CA GLU A 502 9.71 24.25 39.48
C GLU A 502 10.55 23.81 38.28
N PHE A 503 11.09 24.77 37.52
CA PHE A 503 11.94 24.45 36.38
C PHE A 503 13.29 23.84 36.82
N PRO A 504 13.74 22.74 36.21
CA PRO A 504 15.01 22.12 36.54
C PRO A 504 16.19 22.97 36.03
N GLY A 505 17.17 23.20 36.90
CA GLY A 505 18.43 23.88 36.54
C GLY A 505 18.43 25.38 36.83
N LYS A 506 19.12 26.16 35.99
CA LYS A 506 19.26 27.62 36.12
C LYS A 506 18.49 28.42 35.06
N ASP A 507 18.11 27.78 33.96
CA ASP A 507 17.52 28.44 32.81
C ASP A 507 16.03 28.74 33.03
N PHE A 508 15.54 29.76 32.35
CA PHE A 508 14.13 30.15 32.35
C PHE A 508 13.47 29.67 31.06
N ALA A 509 12.35 28.93 31.15
CA ALA A 509 11.61 28.51 29.98
C ALA A 509 10.94 29.72 29.32
N SER A 510 11.28 29.98 28.06
CA SER A 510 10.77 31.11 27.26
C SER A 510 9.38 30.88 26.67
N SER A 511 8.90 29.62 26.63
CA SER A 511 7.48 29.31 26.41
C SER A 511 7.04 28.01 27.08
N ILE A 512 5.75 27.91 27.40
CA ILE A 512 5.04 26.71 27.85
C ILE A 512 3.87 26.39 26.92
N HIS A 513 3.55 25.11 26.76
CA HIS A 513 2.44 24.65 25.92
C HIS A 513 1.65 23.60 26.67
N ALA A 514 0.31 23.63 26.59
CA ALA A 514 -0.56 22.69 27.30
C ALA A 514 -1.56 22.04 26.34
N MET A 515 -1.83 20.76 26.55
CA MET A 515 -2.83 20.02 25.74
C MET A 515 -3.60 19.01 26.59
N GLY A 516 -4.92 18.98 26.42
CA GLY A 516 -5.81 17.99 27.05
C GLY A 516 -6.12 16.82 26.12
N THR A 517 -6.18 15.60 26.65
CA THR A 517 -6.50 14.38 25.86
C THR A 517 -8.00 14.09 25.76
N GLY A 518 -8.85 14.91 26.39
CA GLY A 518 -10.31 14.80 26.36
C GLY A 518 -10.91 13.77 27.32
N ASP A 519 -10.10 13.11 28.14
CA ASP A 519 -10.49 12.09 29.13
C ASP A 519 -10.09 12.42 30.57
N GLY A 520 -9.90 13.70 30.85
CA GLY A 520 -9.55 14.23 32.17
C GLY A 520 -8.05 14.42 32.36
N LYS A 521 -7.22 13.97 31.42
CA LYS A 521 -5.76 14.12 31.48
C LYS A 521 -5.27 15.28 30.63
N ALA A 522 -4.09 15.79 30.99
CA ALA A 522 -3.41 16.83 30.25
C ALA A 522 -1.89 16.72 30.39
N ASP A 523 -1.17 17.33 29.46
CA ASP A 523 0.28 17.48 29.51
C ASP A 523 0.65 18.94 29.32
N VAL A 524 1.66 19.38 30.07
CA VAL A 524 2.33 20.66 29.88
C VAL A 524 3.75 20.36 29.45
N VAL A 525 4.18 20.96 28.33
CA VAL A 525 5.52 20.83 27.76
C VAL A 525 6.19 22.18 27.68
N TRP A 526 7.50 22.22 27.92
CA TRP A 526 8.34 23.38 27.71
C TRP A 526 9.73 22.97 27.24
N GLN A 527 10.48 23.94 26.71
CA GLN A 527 11.88 23.75 26.38
C GLN A 527 12.76 23.99 27.62
N GLY A 528 13.57 22.99 27.98
CA GLY A 528 14.57 23.09 29.04
C GLY A 528 15.98 23.32 28.53
N ALA A 529 16.95 23.18 29.44
CA ALA A 529 18.37 23.34 29.17
C ALA A 529 18.84 22.48 27.98
N PHE A 530 19.83 23.00 27.24
CA PHE A 530 20.45 22.35 26.07
C PHE A 530 19.48 21.90 24.96
N GLY A 531 18.24 22.42 24.92
CA GLY A 531 17.27 22.07 23.88
C GLY A 531 16.68 20.66 24.02
N ALA A 532 16.48 20.20 25.25
CA ALA A 532 15.60 19.07 25.55
C ALA A 532 14.18 19.56 25.84
N MET A 533 13.15 18.82 25.42
CA MET A 533 11.78 19.05 25.86
C MET A 533 11.53 18.38 27.21
N TRP A 534 10.87 19.12 28.10
CA TRP A 534 10.47 18.68 29.42
C TRP A 534 8.95 18.65 29.54
N ASN A 535 8.42 17.76 30.37
CA ASN A 535 6.99 17.62 30.59
C ASN A 535 6.62 17.44 32.06
N ILE A 536 5.40 17.87 32.39
CA ILE A 536 4.59 17.33 33.48
C ILE A 536 3.26 16.82 32.94
N HIS A 537 2.78 15.73 33.52
CA HIS A 537 1.52 15.09 33.17
C HIS A 537 0.53 15.19 34.32
N TYR A 538 -0.74 15.40 34.01
CA TYR A 538 -1.86 15.42 34.94
C TYR A 538 -2.74 14.18 34.75
N ASP A 539 -2.82 13.34 35.78
CA ASP A 539 -3.70 12.16 35.84
C ASP A 539 -4.30 12.03 37.24
N GLY A 540 -5.22 12.94 37.59
CA GLY A 540 -5.73 13.11 38.97
C GLY A 540 -4.72 13.72 39.95
N GLY A 541 -3.49 13.95 39.51
CA GLY A 541 -2.40 14.63 40.21
C GLY A 541 -1.26 14.92 39.22
N TRP A 542 -0.37 15.85 39.58
CA TRP A 542 0.76 16.26 38.74
C TRP A 542 1.98 15.35 38.93
N SER A 543 2.61 14.94 37.83
CA SER A 543 3.92 14.29 37.86
C SER A 543 5.03 15.27 38.25
N ALA A 544 6.17 14.74 38.70
CA ALA A 544 7.41 15.52 38.70
C ALA A 544 7.82 15.88 37.25
N PRO A 545 8.55 16.99 37.04
CA PRO A 545 9.16 17.31 35.74
C PRO A 545 10.07 16.19 35.24
N ALA A 546 9.90 15.80 33.98
CA ALA A 546 10.73 14.79 33.31
C ALA A 546 11.21 15.26 31.94
N GLU A 547 12.45 14.91 31.58
CA GLU A 547 13.00 15.07 30.23
C GLU A 547 12.36 14.01 29.32
N ILE A 548 11.68 14.44 28.23
CA ILE A 548 10.94 13.55 27.32
C ILE A 548 11.59 13.39 25.94
N THR A 549 12.63 14.17 25.66
CA THR A 549 13.51 14.00 24.49
C THR A 549 14.96 14.14 24.90
N PRO A 550 15.91 13.50 24.18
CA PRO A 550 17.33 13.77 24.37
C PRO A 550 17.66 15.27 24.29
N GLN A 551 18.74 15.66 24.97
CA GLN A 551 19.38 16.97 24.81
C GLN A 551 19.84 17.19 23.36
N HIS A 552 20.03 18.47 23.01
CA HIS A 552 20.48 18.94 21.70
C HIS A 552 19.50 18.66 20.54
N LEU A 553 18.19 18.56 20.83
CA LEU A 553 17.18 18.23 19.81
C LEU A 553 16.48 19.47 19.23
N THR A 554 16.18 20.46 20.09
CA THR A 554 15.55 21.74 19.72
C THR A 554 16.57 22.87 19.60
N ASN A 555 16.20 23.96 18.91
CA ASN A 555 17.06 25.12 18.70
C ASN A 555 17.34 25.88 20.00
N TRP A 556 18.56 26.40 20.19
CA TRP A 556 18.92 27.17 21.38
C TRP A 556 18.51 28.64 21.23
N GLY A 557 17.55 29.11 22.05
CA GLY A 557 17.00 30.47 21.97
C GLY A 557 15.48 30.50 22.12
N GLU A 558 14.84 31.53 21.55
CA GLU A 558 13.37 31.61 21.50
C GLU A 558 12.79 30.38 20.76
N PRO A 559 11.81 29.67 21.36
CA PRO A 559 11.24 28.47 20.79
C PRO A 559 10.37 28.81 19.58
N TYR A 560 10.89 28.55 18.39
CA TYR A 560 10.11 28.59 17.16
C TYR A 560 9.09 27.44 17.13
N THR A 561 7.90 27.77 17.65
CA THR A 561 6.61 27.11 17.45
C THR A 561 6.58 25.61 17.76
N ILE A 562 6.44 25.28 19.05
CA ILE A 562 5.98 23.95 19.50
C ILE A 562 4.46 23.88 19.29
N VAL A 563 3.97 22.82 18.65
CA VAL A 563 2.55 22.64 18.34
C VAL A 563 2.04 21.30 18.89
N PRO A 564 0.97 21.28 19.70
CA PRO A 564 0.27 20.05 20.07
C PRO A 564 -0.73 19.60 19.00
N ALA A 565 -0.97 18.30 18.90
CA ALA A 565 -2.20 17.76 18.31
C ALA A 565 -2.65 16.47 19.02
N VAL A 566 -3.95 16.38 19.32
CA VAL A 566 -4.57 15.14 19.82
C VAL A 566 -5.47 14.57 18.73
N THR A 567 -5.24 13.31 18.42
CA THR A 567 -6.04 12.53 17.45
C THR A 567 -7.32 12.00 18.10
N GLY A 568 -8.31 11.64 17.29
CA GLY A 568 -9.59 11.13 17.79
C GLY A 568 -9.52 9.80 18.56
N ASP A 569 -8.39 9.08 18.50
CA ASP A 569 -8.08 7.91 19.34
C ASP A 569 -7.36 8.29 20.65
N ARG A 570 -7.17 9.59 20.92
CA ARG A 570 -6.46 10.21 22.05
C ARG A 570 -4.94 10.06 22.07
N ARG A 571 -4.28 9.68 20.96
CA ARG A 571 -2.82 9.85 20.86
C ARG A 571 -2.48 11.35 20.85
N LEU A 572 -1.66 11.75 21.82
CA LEU A 572 -1.08 13.10 21.91
C LEU A 572 0.22 13.13 21.12
N ASN A 573 0.37 14.14 20.27
CA ASN A 573 1.55 14.39 19.45
C ASN A 573 2.05 15.80 19.76
N TRP A 574 3.37 15.96 19.84
CA TRP A 574 4.05 17.25 19.86
C TRP A 574 4.86 17.40 18.58
N PHE A 575 4.90 18.62 18.03
CA PHE A 575 5.66 18.97 16.84
C PHE A 575 6.51 20.22 17.09
N TRP A 576 7.70 20.29 16.52
CA TRP A 576 8.60 21.45 16.63
C TRP A 576 9.59 21.47 15.45
N GLN A 577 10.30 22.58 15.25
CA GLN A 577 11.48 22.62 14.37
C GLN A 577 12.73 22.12 15.13
N GLY A 578 13.34 21.03 14.66
CA GLY A 578 14.60 20.52 15.21
C GLY A 578 15.85 21.25 14.71
N ARG A 579 17.00 21.00 15.36
CA ARG A 579 18.32 21.58 14.97
C ARG A 579 18.76 21.28 13.54
N ASP A 580 18.22 20.22 12.93
CA ASP A 580 18.46 19.86 11.53
C ASP A 580 17.54 20.61 10.54
N SER A 581 16.80 21.62 11.00
CA SER A 581 15.75 22.35 10.27
C SER A 581 14.64 21.47 9.71
N ARG A 582 14.45 20.25 10.21
CA ARG A 582 13.29 19.41 9.90
C ARG A 582 12.19 19.65 10.94
N VAL A 583 10.93 19.48 10.53
CA VAL A 583 9.85 19.30 11.51
C VAL A 583 10.08 17.96 12.17
N GLN A 584 10.02 17.90 13.49
CA GLN A 584 10.17 16.66 14.25
C GLN A 584 8.91 16.42 15.10
N THR A 585 8.70 15.16 15.51
CA THR A 585 7.58 14.77 16.35
C THR A 585 7.91 13.68 17.37
N ILE A 586 7.27 13.76 18.53
CA ILE A 586 7.07 12.63 19.46
C ILE A 586 5.57 12.45 19.69
N TYR A 587 5.16 11.23 19.97
CA TYR A 587 3.79 10.93 20.37
C TYR A 587 3.73 10.02 21.59
N ARG A 588 2.61 10.05 22.29
CA ARG A 588 2.26 9.10 23.35
C ARG A 588 0.86 8.55 23.09
N ASP A 589 0.76 7.23 22.97
CA ASP A 589 -0.52 6.52 22.88
C ASP A 589 -1.24 6.56 24.24
N PRO A 590 -2.58 6.64 24.30
CA PRO A 590 -3.32 6.67 25.57
C PRO A 590 -3.16 5.39 26.39
N GLN A 591 -2.75 4.28 25.76
CA GLN A 591 -2.49 2.99 26.40
C GLN A 591 -1.03 2.80 26.85
N GLN A 592 -0.12 3.72 26.52
CA GLN A 592 1.31 3.60 26.82
C GLN A 592 1.81 4.83 27.60
N PRO A 593 2.49 4.65 28.75
CA PRO A 593 3.01 5.78 29.53
C PRO A 593 4.29 6.39 28.95
N GLN A 594 4.89 5.76 27.93
CA GLN A 594 6.18 6.17 27.35
C GLN A 594 6.01 6.97 26.06
N TRP A 595 6.83 8.00 25.90
CA TRP A 595 6.93 8.77 24.65
C TRP A 595 7.67 7.97 23.58
N SER A 596 7.28 8.15 22.32
CA SER A 596 8.01 7.62 21.17
C SER A 596 9.41 8.25 21.06
N ALA A 597 10.36 7.54 20.44
CA ALA A 597 11.58 8.18 19.97
C ALA A 597 11.24 9.33 18.98
N PRO A 598 12.01 10.44 18.96
CA PRO A 598 11.79 11.53 18.01
C PRO A 598 11.86 11.07 16.54
N GLN A 599 10.84 11.47 15.77
CA GLN A 599 10.74 11.18 14.34
C GLN A 599 10.95 12.47 13.54
N ARG A 600 11.71 12.39 12.43
CA ARG A 600 11.94 13.52 11.51
C ARG A 600 10.94 13.46 10.36
N LEU A 601 10.25 14.57 10.11
CA LEU A 601 9.19 14.69 9.11
C LEU A 601 9.63 15.57 7.93
N GLY A 602 10.03 14.93 6.83
CA GLY A 602 10.36 15.61 5.58
C GLY A 602 11.74 16.23 5.50
N GLN A 603 11.98 16.94 4.41
CA GLN A 603 13.22 17.65 4.12
C GLN A 603 13.47 18.86 5.03
N PRO A 604 14.76 19.18 5.30
CA PRO A 604 15.11 20.46 5.92
C PRO A 604 14.80 21.61 4.97
N TRP A 605 14.65 22.80 5.51
CA TRP A 605 14.31 24.02 4.77
C TRP A 605 15.03 25.22 5.41
N TRP A 606 15.06 26.35 4.68
CA TRP A 606 15.73 27.60 5.09
C TRP A 606 15.12 28.12 6.41
N SER A 607 15.87 28.70 7.34
CA SER A 607 15.37 29.00 8.70
C SER A 607 14.09 29.86 8.78
N TYR A 608 13.33 29.66 9.87
CA TYR A 608 12.06 30.31 10.27
C TYR A 608 10.81 29.89 9.48
N ALA A 609 9.95 29.04 10.07
CA ALA A 609 8.64 28.67 9.53
C ALA A 609 7.62 28.68 10.65
N GLU A 610 6.44 29.19 10.31
CA GLU A 610 5.25 29.01 11.12
C GLU A 610 4.71 27.60 10.90
N LEU A 611 4.58 26.84 11.98
CA LEU A 611 4.03 25.48 12.00
C LEU A 611 2.64 25.52 12.62
N ALA A 612 1.67 24.84 12.00
CA ALA A 612 0.34 24.66 12.54
C ALA A 612 -0.11 23.20 12.35
N ALA A 613 -0.91 22.71 13.29
CA ALA A 613 -1.50 21.37 13.24
C ALA A 613 -3.03 21.47 13.30
N ALA A 614 -3.71 20.63 12.53
CA ALA A 614 -5.14 20.44 12.61
C ALA A 614 -5.44 18.97 12.87
N ALA A 615 -6.21 18.68 13.92
CA ALA A 615 -6.74 17.38 14.21
C ALA A 615 -8.24 17.51 14.55
N PRO A 616 -9.12 16.66 13.99
CA PRO A 616 -10.53 16.66 14.33
C PRO A 616 -10.74 16.13 15.75
N SER A 617 -11.73 16.67 16.47
CA SER A 617 -12.14 16.20 17.80
C SER A 617 -12.84 14.83 17.78
N THR A 618 -13.08 14.27 16.59
CA THR A 618 -13.61 12.92 16.33
C THR A 618 -12.59 12.08 15.57
N ALA A 619 -12.80 10.76 15.47
CA ALA A 619 -11.91 9.83 14.74
C ALA A 619 -11.43 10.37 13.36
N GLY A 620 -10.12 10.60 13.23
CA GLY A 620 -9.51 11.17 12.03
C GLY A 620 -8.00 11.42 12.19
N SER A 621 -7.37 11.85 11.08
CA SER A 621 -5.92 12.08 10.95
C SER A 621 -5.50 13.47 11.45
N VAL A 622 -4.22 13.61 11.88
CA VAL A 622 -3.55 14.91 12.01
C VAL A 622 -3.05 15.37 10.65
N SER A 623 -3.35 16.61 10.29
CA SER A 623 -2.70 17.34 9.21
C SER A 623 -1.77 18.40 9.80
N LEU A 624 -0.55 18.50 9.28
CA LEU A 624 0.39 19.58 9.56
C LEU A 624 0.48 20.53 8.37
N TYR A 625 0.80 21.78 8.69
CA TYR A 625 0.98 22.87 7.75
C TYR A 625 2.20 23.67 8.19
N ARG A 626 3.08 24.01 7.25
CA ARG A 626 4.23 24.88 7.52
C ARG A 626 4.39 25.93 6.43
N VAL A 627 4.83 27.12 6.80
CA VAL A 627 5.13 28.21 5.87
C VAL A 627 6.64 28.26 5.62
N ASP A 628 7.08 27.84 4.44
CA ASP A 628 8.49 27.91 4.05
C ASP A 628 8.78 29.35 3.55
N PHE A 629 9.49 30.14 4.34
CA PHE A 629 9.99 31.45 3.90
C PHE A 629 11.25 31.26 3.03
N GLY A 630 11.33 32.01 1.93
CA GLY A 630 12.21 31.72 0.79
C GLY A 630 13.73 31.68 1.08
N SER A 631 14.46 30.92 0.25
CA SER A 631 15.90 30.63 0.42
C SER A 631 16.85 31.61 -0.26
N GLU A 632 16.32 32.46 -1.15
CA GLU A 632 17.05 33.54 -1.82
C GLU A 632 16.30 34.88 -1.66
N ILE A 633 17.03 36.00 -1.77
CA ILE A 633 16.46 37.35 -1.67
C ILE A 633 15.42 37.55 -2.79
N GLY A 634 14.13 37.46 -2.44
CA GLY A 634 13.01 37.64 -3.36
C GLY A 634 12.15 36.40 -3.61
N GLU A 635 12.44 35.24 -3.01
CA GLU A 635 11.52 34.10 -3.05
C GLU A 635 10.26 34.35 -2.19
N VAL A 636 9.09 34.06 -2.77
CA VAL A 636 7.77 34.18 -2.13
C VAL A 636 7.56 33.04 -1.10
N PRO A 637 6.97 33.30 0.09
CA PRO A 637 6.63 32.27 1.07
C PRO A 637 5.74 31.17 0.48
N ARG A 638 6.01 29.90 0.80
CA ARG A 638 5.23 28.75 0.30
C ARG A 638 4.62 27.94 1.42
N LEU A 639 3.30 27.80 1.42
CA LEU A 639 2.63 26.86 2.30
C LEU A 639 2.89 25.41 1.84
N GLN A 640 3.30 24.55 2.78
CA GLN A 640 3.37 23.10 2.61
C GLN A 640 2.39 22.41 3.56
N THR A 641 1.91 21.22 3.19
CA THR A 641 1.12 20.36 4.07
C THR A 641 1.62 18.92 4.06
N CYS A 642 1.48 18.22 5.18
CA CYS A 642 1.56 16.76 5.24
C CYS A 642 0.48 16.24 6.20
N PHE A 643 0.12 14.96 6.11
CA PHE A 643 -0.90 14.35 6.97
C PHE A 643 -0.48 12.94 7.40
N TYR A 644 -1.01 12.50 8.54
CA TYR A 644 -0.75 11.16 9.06
C TYR A 644 -1.74 10.15 8.47
N ASP A 645 -1.33 9.33 7.50
CA ASP A 645 -2.18 8.24 7.03
C ASP A 645 -2.42 7.27 8.19
N THR A 646 -3.70 7.04 8.52
CA THR A 646 -4.13 6.17 9.62
C THR A 646 -4.31 4.71 9.18
N ALA A 647 -4.02 4.40 7.90
CA ALA A 647 -4.15 3.09 7.27
C ALA A 647 -5.55 2.48 7.43
N THR A 648 -6.49 2.94 6.61
CA THR A 648 -7.78 2.23 6.43
C THR A 648 -7.80 1.52 5.07
N PRO A 649 -7.42 0.22 4.99
CA PRO A 649 -7.62 -0.53 3.77
C PRO A 649 -9.12 -0.69 3.51
N THR A 650 -9.65 0.08 2.55
CA THR A 650 -11.05 -0.06 2.15
C THR A 650 -11.34 -1.49 1.69
N ALA A 651 -12.56 -1.99 1.93
CA ALA A 651 -12.97 -3.33 1.47
C ALA A 651 -12.68 -3.52 -0.02
N SER A 652 -12.92 -2.47 -0.84
CA SER A 652 -12.61 -2.45 -2.27
C SER A 652 -11.14 -2.72 -2.61
N ALA A 653 -10.19 -2.17 -1.85
CA ALA A 653 -8.76 -2.42 -2.05
C ALA A 653 -8.37 -3.86 -1.66
N ARG A 654 -8.84 -4.37 -0.51
CA ARG A 654 -8.60 -5.76 -0.10
C ARG A 654 -9.26 -6.78 -1.05
N ILE A 655 -10.38 -6.43 -1.67
CA ILE A 655 -11.01 -7.23 -2.74
C ILE A 655 -10.10 -7.28 -3.99
N ALA A 656 -9.46 -6.17 -4.37
CA ALA A 656 -8.52 -6.14 -5.48
C ALA A 656 -7.27 -7.01 -5.20
N ASP A 657 -6.65 -6.85 -4.02
CA ASP A 657 -5.55 -7.71 -3.53
C ASP A 657 -5.90 -9.21 -3.69
N ALA A 658 -7.05 -9.62 -3.12
CA ALA A 658 -7.43 -11.02 -3.08
C ALA A 658 -7.73 -11.59 -4.49
N ARG A 659 -8.34 -10.79 -5.37
CA ARG A 659 -8.55 -11.15 -6.78
C ARG A 659 -7.24 -11.31 -7.56
N ALA A 660 -6.26 -10.43 -7.32
CA ALA A 660 -4.94 -10.51 -7.95
C ALA A 660 -4.20 -11.78 -7.51
N LEU A 661 -4.27 -12.13 -6.24
CA LEU A 661 -3.71 -13.38 -5.69
C LEU A 661 -4.37 -14.63 -6.30
N VAL A 662 -5.70 -14.64 -6.46
CA VAL A 662 -6.41 -15.74 -7.16
C VAL A 662 -5.98 -15.86 -8.63
N ALA A 663 -5.91 -14.75 -9.37
CA ALA A 663 -5.46 -14.74 -10.77
C ALA A 663 -4.01 -15.22 -10.91
N ARG A 664 -3.13 -14.86 -9.96
CA ARG A 664 -1.74 -15.34 -9.91
C ARG A 664 -1.69 -16.84 -9.60
N ALA A 665 -2.45 -17.32 -8.62
CA ALA A 665 -2.57 -18.74 -8.29
C ALA A 665 -3.01 -19.56 -9.51
N GLN A 666 -4.03 -19.09 -10.24
CA GLN A 666 -4.53 -19.73 -11.45
C GLN A 666 -3.50 -19.75 -12.59
N THR A 667 -2.77 -18.67 -12.78
CA THR A 667 -1.68 -18.61 -13.77
C THR A 667 -0.57 -19.62 -13.43
N LEU A 668 -0.14 -19.68 -12.16
CA LEU A 668 0.89 -20.60 -11.69
C LEU A 668 0.45 -22.06 -11.80
N TRP A 669 -0.81 -22.37 -11.49
CA TRP A 669 -1.36 -23.73 -11.56
C TRP A 669 -1.37 -24.31 -12.99
N ASN A 670 -1.52 -23.44 -13.99
CA ASN A 670 -1.54 -23.83 -15.40
C ASN A 670 -0.12 -24.05 -16.00
N LEU A 671 0.95 -23.78 -15.24
CA LEU A 671 2.33 -24.01 -15.68
C LEU A 671 2.83 -25.42 -15.31
N PRO A 672 3.58 -26.11 -16.18
CA PRO A 672 4.19 -27.40 -15.86
C PRO A 672 5.38 -27.24 -14.89
N GLY A 673 5.55 -28.18 -13.96
CA GLY A 673 6.70 -28.26 -13.05
C GLY A 673 6.36 -28.08 -11.57
N PRO A 674 7.35 -27.74 -10.71
CA PRO A 674 7.18 -27.63 -9.25
C PRO A 674 6.36 -26.40 -8.79
N VAL A 675 5.79 -25.63 -9.73
CA VAL A 675 5.07 -24.37 -9.48
C VAL A 675 3.74 -24.53 -8.73
N ARG A 676 3.26 -25.77 -8.57
CA ARG A 676 1.99 -26.08 -7.87
C ARG A 676 1.99 -25.67 -6.41
N GLU A 677 3.12 -25.78 -5.70
CA GLU A 677 3.18 -25.34 -4.31
C GLU A 677 3.18 -23.80 -4.19
N GLU A 678 3.73 -23.08 -5.17
CA GLU A 678 3.54 -21.62 -5.18
C GLU A 678 2.09 -21.26 -5.50
N ALA A 679 1.42 -21.99 -6.40
CA ALA A 679 -0.02 -21.81 -6.65
C ALA A 679 -0.86 -22.07 -5.39
N ASN A 680 -0.54 -23.11 -4.60
CA ASN A 680 -1.16 -23.38 -3.30
C ASN A 680 -0.94 -22.20 -2.33
N ALA A 681 0.29 -21.69 -2.23
CA ALA A 681 0.62 -20.54 -1.39
C ALA A 681 -0.16 -19.29 -1.78
N ARG A 682 -0.22 -18.93 -3.08
CA ARG A 682 -1.02 -17.77 -3.54
C ARG A 682 -2.52 -17.93 -3.33
N ALA A 683 -3.04 -19.16 -3.45
CA ALA A 683 -4.42 -19.44 -3.10
C ALA A 683 -4.65 -19.31 -1.58
N ALA A 684 -3.70 -19.71 -0.73
CA ALA A 684 -3.79 -19.51 0.72
C ALA A 684 -3.72 -18.02 1.11
N ASP A 685 -2.81 -17.25 0.53
CA ASP A 685 -2.72 -15.79 0.67
C ASP A 685 -4.07 -15.13 0.33
N ALA A 686 -4.68 -15.51 -0.80
CA ALA A 686 -5.98 -14.98 -1.22
C ALA A 686 -7.11 -15.28 -0.23
N ILE A 687 -7.12 -16.46 0.40
CA ILE A 687 -8.10 -16.83 1.43
C ILE A 687 -7.90 -16.03 2.72
N ALA A 688 -6.66 -15.78 3.13
CA ALA A 688 -6.37 -14.94 4.29
C ALA A 688 -6.92 -13.51 4.08
N VAL A 689 -6.62 -12.89 2.93
CA VAL A 689 -7.17 -11.57 2.58
C VAL A 689 -8.70 -11.61 2.49
N ALA A 690 -9.28 -12.64 1.86
CA ALA A 690 -10.73 -12.76 1.72
C ALA A 690 -11.48 -12.88 3.06
N ARG A 691 -10.86 -13.44 4.11
CA ARG A 691 -11.43 -13.47 5.47
C ARG A 691 -11.41 -12.08 6.11
N GLU A 692 -10.36 -11.29 5.91
CA GLU A 692 -10.34 -9.89 6.35
C GLU A 692 -11.40 -9.06 5.61
N VAL A 693 -11.54 -9.25 4.29
CA VAL A 693 -12.61 -8.60 3.51
C VAL A 693 -13.97 -8.90 4.12
N VAL A 694 -14.26 -10.13 4.53
CA VAL A 694 -15.54 -10.51 5.15
C VAL A 694 -15.83 -9.77 6.47
N ALA A 695 -14.80 -9.34 7.20
CA ALA A 695 -14.97 -8.51 8.39
C ALA A 695 -15.30 -7.04 8.06
N LEU A 696 -14.90 -6.56 6.88
CA LEU A 696 -15.16 -5.20 6.38
C LEU A 696 -16.44 -5.11 5.54
N ASP A 697 -16.74 -6.15 4.76
CA ASP A 697 -17.90 -6.31 3.89
C ASP A 697 -18.41 -7.76 3.96
N SER A 698 -19.48 -7.95 4.74
CA SER A 698 -20.15 -9.25 4.89
C SER A 698 -20.71 -9.83 3.57
N GLY A 699 -20.90 -9.01 2.53
CA GLY A 699 -21.31 -9.47 1.20
C GLY A 699 -20.27 -10.37 0.53
N PHE A 700 -19.00 -10.30 0.95
CA PHE A 700 -17.92 -11.08 0.35
C PHE A 700 -17.91 -12.57 0.77
N ARG A 701 -18.73 -12.98 1.76
CA ARG A 701 -18.81 -14.37 2.26
C ARG A 701 -19.06 -15.38 1.14
N ALA A 702 -19.92 -15.06 0.18
CA ALA A 702 -20.22 -15.92 -0.96
C ALA A 702 -19.03 -16.10 -1.90
N THR A 703 -18.16 -15.10 -2.03
CA THR A 703 -16.92 -15.17 -2.84
C THR A 703 -15.84 -15.98 -2.10
N LEU A 704 -15.67 -15.75 -0.79
CA LEU A 704 -14.78 -16.55 0.05
C LEU A 704 -15.16 -18.04 0.00
N ALA A 705 -16.44 -18.38 0.15
CA ALA A 705 -16.93 -19.76 0.07
C ALA A 705 -16.66 -20.42 -1.30
N GLN A 706 -16.66 -19.65 -2.39
CA GLN A 706 -16.27 -20.15 -3.71
C GLN A 706 -14.77 -20.44 -3.78
N TRP A 707 -13.95 -19.49 -3.32
CA TRP A 707 -12.49 -19.58 -3.41
C TRP A 707 -11.89 -20.67 -2.52
N LEU A 708 -12.51 -20.94 -1.37
CA LEU A 708 -12.17 -22.06 -0.49
C LEU A 708 -12.29 -23.41 -1.22
N VAL A 709 -13.23 -23.53 -2.17
CA VAL A 709 -13.38 -24.73 -3.01
C VAL A 709 -12.44 -24.64 -4.22
N PHE A 710 -12.60 -23.61 -5.07
CA PHE A 710 -11.78 -23.36 -6.24
C PHE A 710 -11.33 -21.88 -6.29
N PRO A 711 -10.02 -21.58 -6.28
CA PRO A 711 -8.92 -22.53 -6.52
C PRO A 711 -8.46 -23.36 -5.31
N ALA A 712 -8.60 -22.87 -4.07
CA ALA A 712 -7.78 -23.32 -2.94
C ALA A 712 -7.90 -24.83 -2.64
N GLY A 713 -9.10 -25.32 -2.34
CA GLY A 713 -9.34 -26.75 -2.04
C GLY A 713 -8.97 -27.66 -3.20
N THR A 714 -9.30 -27.29 -4.43
CA THR A 714 -8.95 -28.08 -5.63
C THR A 714 -7.46 -28.17 -5.91
N TYR A 715 -6.67 -27.12 -5.60
CA TYR A 715 -5.23 -27.11 -5.85
C TYR A 715 -4.48 -27.93 -4.79
N LEU A 716 -4.90 -27.82 -3.53
CA LEU A 716 -4.44 -28.68 -2.43
C LEU A 716 -4.71 -30.15 -2.76
N MET A 717 -5.93 -30.49 -3.19
CA MET A 717 -6.28 -31.85 -3.64
C MET A 717 -5.41 -32.31 -4.83
N GLY A 718 -5.18 -31.45 -5.82
CA GLY A 718 -4.34 -31.78 -6.99
C GLY A 718 -2.83 -31.88 -6.70
N SER A 719 -2.41 -31.44 -5.51
CA SER A 719 -1.03 -31.59 -4.98
C SER A 719 -0.90 -32.73 -3.96
N GLY A 720 -2.01 -33.39 -3.59
CA GLY A 720 -2.05 -34.47 -2.60
C GLY A 720 -2.29 -34.03 -1.15
N HIS A 721 -2.48 -32.74 -0.90
CA HIS A 721 -2.76 -32.17 0.44
C HIS A 721 -4.24 -32.34 0.82
N HIS A 722 -4.70 -33.58 0.87
CA HIS A 722 -6.11 -33.94 1.03
C HIS A 722 -6.74 -33.41 2.32
N ASP A 723 -6.01 -33.42 3.45
CA ASP A 723 -6.55 -32.94 4.73
C ASP A 723 -6.79 -31.42 4.75
N GLU A 724 -5.88 -30.64 4.17
CA GLU A 724 -6.10 -29.20 4.02
C GLU A 724 -7.25 -28.88 3.06
N ALA A 725 -7.34 -29.62 1.95
CA ALA A 725 -8.44 -29.50 1.00
C ALA A 725 -9.81 -29.77 1.67
N ILE A 726 -9.90 -30.84 2.46
CA ILE A 726 -11.09 -31.18 3.27
C ILE A 726 -11.45 -30.04 4.21
N ALA A 727 -10.48 -29.48 4.94
CA ALA A 727 -10.71 -28.37 5.87
C ALA A 727 -11.27 -27.12 5.16
N ARG A 728 -10.71 -26.70 4.02
CA ARG A 728 -11.24 -25.56 3.25
C ARG A 728 -12.67 -25.80 2.75
N MET A 729 -12.95 -27.02 2.28
CA MET A 729 -14.29 -27.36 1.78
C MET A 729 -15.33 -27.47 2.90
N GLN A 730 -14.95 -27.90 4.12
CA GLN A 730 -15.81 -27.87 5.29
C GLN A 730 -16.13 -26.43 5.74
N GLU A 731 -15.14 -25.52 5.74
CA GLU A 731 -15.36 -24.09 5.98
C GLU A 731 -16.33 -23.48 4.94
N ALA A 732 -16.16 -23.82 3.66
CA ALA A 732 -17.07 -23.39 2.60
C ALA A 732 -18.51 -23.88 2.81
N LEU A 733 -18.71 -25.13 3.26
CA LEU A 733 -20.04 -25.64 3.59
C LEU A 733 -20.71 -24.84 4.72
N GLY A 734 -19.98 -24.52 5.78
CA GLY A 734 -20.49 -23.69 6.87
C GLY A 734 -20.91 -22.28 6.41
N LEU A 735 -20.15 -21.67 5.50
CA LEU A 735 -20.51 -20.40 4.88
C LEU A 735 -21.77 -20.51 4.00
N TYR A 736 -21.88 -21.56 3.18
CA TYR A 736 -23.09 -21.78 2.38
C TYR A 736 -24.32 -22.09 3.25
N ASP A 737 -24.17 -22.81 4.36
CA ASP A 737 -25.27 -23.07 5.30
C ASP A 737 -25.80 -21.79 5.94
N ALA A 738 -24.91 -20.88 6.37
CA ALA A 738 -25.30 -19.57 6.85
C ALA A 738 -26.01 -18.74 5.76
N LEU A 739 -25.44 -18.68 4.55
CA LEU A 739 -26.02 -17.91 3.43
C LEU A 739 -27.38 -18.47 2.95
N ILE A 740 -27.58 -19.79 2.98
CA ILE A 740 -28.87 -20.42 2.65
C ILE A 740 -29.92 -20.17 3.73
N HIS A 741 -29.50 -20.08 5.00
CA HIS A 741 -30.38 -19.68 6.10
C HIS A 741 -30.80 -18.20 6.00
N GLU A 742 -29.87 -17.32 5.62
CA GLU A 742 -30.13 -15.90 5.34
C GLU A 742 -30.99 -15.69 4.09
N GLN A 743 -30.87 -16.55 3.07
CA GLN A 743 -31.60 -16.45 1.79
C GLN A 743 -32.32 -17.76 1.40
N PRO A 744 -33.40 -18.15 2.12
CA PRO A 744 -34.14 -19.38 1.82
C PRO A 744 -34.76 -19.33 0.43
N GLY A 745 -34.33 -20.24 -0.45
CA GLY A 745 -34.84 -20.35 -1.83
C GLY A 745 -33.85 -19.94 -2.93
N ALA A 746 -32.66 -19.42 -2.58
CA ALA A 746 -31.61 -19.13 -3.57
C ALA A 746 -31.04 -20.43 -4.19
N GLU A 747 -31.53 -20.80 -5.38
CA GLU A 747 -31.12 -22.04 -6.08
C GLU A 747 -29.61 -22.11 -6.35
N GLU A 748 -28.98 -20.97 -6.65
CA GLU A 748 -27.54 -20.87 -6.88
C GLU A 748 -26.69 -21.21 -5.65
N LEU A 749 -27.14 -20.85 -4.44
CA LEU A 749 -26.44 -21.21 -3.20
C LEU A 749 -26.55 -22.72 -2.92
N LEU A 750 -27.72 -23.30 -3.17
CA LEU A 750 -27.93 -24.76 -3.09
C LEU A 750 -27.07 -25.51 -4.11
N TYR A 751 -26.96 -25.00 -5.34
CA TYR A 751 -26.11 -25.57 -6.38
C TYR A 751 -24.63 -25.53 -5.99
N ARG A 752 -24.16 -24.39 -5.46
CA ARG A 752 -22.77 -24.24 -4.98
C ARG A 752 -22.47 -25.10 -3.76
N LYS A 753 -23.42 -25.29 -2.85
CA LYS A 753 -23.31 -26.27 -1.76
C LYS A 753 -23.17 -27.70 -2.31
N ALA A 754 -23.99 -28.08 -3.29
CA ALA A 754 -23.90 -29.39 -3.93
C ALA A 754 -22.57 -29.60 -4.67
N TRP A 755 -22.07 -28.58 -5.38
CA TRP A 755 -20.73 -28.58 -6.00
C TRP A 755 -19.60 -28.73 -4.96
N THR A 756 -19.73 -28.05 -3.82
CA THR A 756 -18.79 -28.17 -2.69
C THR A 756 -18.76 -29.59 -2.14
N LEU A 757 -19.92 -30.22 -1.97
CA LEU A 757 -20.04 -31.61 -1.53
C LEU A 757 -19.42 -32.62 -2.52
N VAL A 758 -19.50 -32.38 -3.84
CA VAL A 758 -18.80 -33.19 -4.85
C VAL A 758 -17.28 -33.09 -4.71
N ASN A 759 -16.75 -31.89 -4.53
CA ASN A 759 -15.29 -31.69 -4.37
C ASN A 759 -14.81 -32.29 -3.04
N LEU A 760 -15.59 -32.13 -1.95
CA LEU A 760 -15.30 -32.75 -0.66
C LEU A 760 -15.35 -34.28 -0.74
N ALA A 761 -16.32 -34.84 -1.47
CA ALA A 761 -16.41 -36.27 -1.74
C ALA A 761 -15.14 -36.78 -2.44
N GLN A 762 -14.63 -36.06 -3.44
CA GLN A 762 -13.40 -36.41 -4.15
C GLN A 762 -12.15 -36.29 -3.27
N ALA A 763 -12.05 -35.23 -2.45
CA ALA A 763 -10.95 -35.05 -1.52
C ALA A 763 -10.90 -36.16 -0.45
N LEU A 764 -12.06 -36.57 0.08
CA LEU A 764 -12.23 -37.71 0.98
C LEU A 764 -11.93 -39.05 0.28
N TRP A 765 -12.36 -39.23 -0.98
CA TRP A 765 -12.08 -40.43 -1.76
C TRP A 765 -10.58 -40.65 -2.04
N GLY A 766 -9.79 -39.57 -2.04
CA GLY A 766 -8.32 -39.66 -2.07
C GLY A 766 -7.69 -40.25 -0.80
N LYS A 767 -8.45 -40.39 0.29
CA LYS A 767 -8.00 -41.05 1.53
C LYS A 767 -8.47 -42.52 1.58
N PRO A 768 -7.83 -43.39 2.38
CA PRO A 768 -8.19 -44.82 2.45
C PRO A 768 -9.61 -45.12 2.95
N ASP A 769 -10.25 -44.24 3.74
CA ASP A 769 -11.65 -44.38 4.16
C ASP A 769 -12.61 -43.75 3.14
N HIS A 770 -13.00 -44.57 2.16
CA HIS A 770 -13.86 -44.17 1.06
C HIS A 770 -15.34 -43.94 1.44
N ALA A 771 -15.79 -44.44 2.61
CA ALA A 771 -17.21 -44.42 2.98
C ALA A 771 -17.76 -42.99 3.15
N GLN A 772 -16.95 -42.10 3.72
CA GLN A 772 -17.31 -40.68 3.89
C GLN A 772 -17.40 -39.96 2.53
N GLY A 773 -16.51 -40.29 1.59
CA GLY A 773 -16.56 -39.76 0.22
C GLY A 773 -17.85 -40.14 -0.50
N ALA A 774 -18.23 -41.42 -0.44
CA ALA A 774 -19.50 -41.89 -1.00
C ALA A 774 -20.72 -41.17 -0.39
N GLN A 775 -20.71 -40.94 0.92
CA GLN A 775 -21.79 -40.23 1.63
C GLN A 775 -21.94 -38.77 1.17
N ARG A 776 -20.83 -38.02 1.02
CA ARG A 776 -20.89 -36.64 0.51
C ARG A 776 -21.32 -36.55 -0.95
N ALA A 777 -20.95 -37.52 -1.78
CA ALA A 777 -21.43 -37.61 -3.16
C ALA A 777 -22.94 -37.86 -3.24
N VAL A 778 -23.48 -38.70 -2.35
CA VAL A 778 -24.93 -38.91 -2.21
C VAL A 778 -25.64 -37.61 -1.84
N GLU A 779 -25.20 -36.93 -0.79
CA GLU A 779 -25.78 -35.65 -0.34
C GLU A 779 -25.80 -34.59 -1.45
N ALA A 780 -24.74 -34.51 -2.26
CA ALA A 780 -24.69 -33.63 -3.43
C ALA A 780 -25.77 -33.96 -4.47
N THR A 781 -25.94 -35.24 -4.82
CA THR A 781 -26.98 -35.66 -5.77
C THR A 781 -28.38 -35.44 -5.22
N ASP A 782 -28.58 -35.57 -3.90
CA ASP A 782 -29.89 -35.39 -3.28
C ASP A 782 -30.31 -33.91 -3.25
N LEU A 783 -29.37 -32.97 -3.04
CA LEU A 783 -29.60 -31.53 -3.26
C LEU A 783 -29.86 -31.20 -4.74
N LEU A 784 -29.05 -31.75 -5.65
CA LEU A 784 -29.21 -31.48 -7.09
C LEU A 784 -30.52 -32.08 -7.64
N ARG A 785 -31.06 -33.15 -7.04
CA ARG A 785 -32.40 -33.70 -7.34
C ARG A 785 -33.52 -32.74 -6.95
N GLN A 786 -33.41 -32.07 -5.79
CA GLN A 786 -34.37 -31.03 -5.39
C GLN A 786 -34.39 -29.88 -6.39
N LEU A 787 -33.19 -29.43 -6.83
CA LEU A 787 -33.05 -28.39 -7.85
C LEU A 787 -33.62 -28.83 -9.21
N ALA A 788 -33.26 -30.01 -9.71
CA ALA A 788 -33.73 -30.54 -11.00
C ALA A 788 -35.25 -30.81 -11.06
N THR A 789 -35.90 -30.94 -9.90
CA THR A 789 -37.36 -31.06 -9.77
C THR A 789 -38.08 -29.72 -9.96
N ARG A 790 -37.47 -28.62 -9.49
CA ARG A 790 -38.00 -27.25 -9.67
C ARG A 790 -37.61 -26.67 -11.02
N THR A 791 -36.34 -26.81 -11.38
CA THR A 791 -35.69 -26.14 -12.50
C THR A 791 -35.02 -27.18 -13.41
N PRO A 792 -35.63 -27.52 -14.56
CA PRO A 792 -35.17 -28.59 -15.46
C PRO A 792 -33.71 -28.52 -15.94
N THR A 793 -33.09 -27.34 -15.95
CA THR A 793 -31.72 -27.13 -16.43
C THR A 793 -30.67 -27.89 -15.63
N TYR A 794 -30.95 -28.28 -14.37
CA TYR A 794 -30.04 -29.06 -13.53
C TYR A 794 -30.07 -30.58 -13.82
N ARG A 795 -31.02 -31.08 -14.64
CA ARG A 795 -31.16 -32.52 -14.96
C ARG A 795 -29.90 -33.16 -15.57
N PRO A 796 -29.16 -32.54 -16.51
CA PRO A 796 -27.95 -33.14 -17.08
C PRO A 796 -26.84 -33.30 -16.02
N GLY A 797 -26.67 -32.30 -15.14
CA GLY A 797 -25.72 -32.37 -14.03
C GLY A 797 -26.09 -33.47 -13.04
N LEU A 798 -27.37 -33.60 -12.69
CA LEU A 798 -27.87 -34.68 -11.84
C LEU A 798 -27.61 -36.06 -12.46
N ALA A 799 -27.97 -36.25 -13.74
CA ALA A 799 -27.76 -37.50 -14.46
C ALA A 799 -26.27 -37.87 -14.54
N GLN A 800 -25.36 -36.89 -14.64
CA GLN A 800 -23.92 -37.13 -14.56
C GLN A 800 -23.49 -37.54 -13.14
N TRP A 801 -23.89 -36.79 -12.10
CA TRP A 801 -23.42 -36.99 -10.73
C TRP A 801 -23.94 -38.26 -10.07
N LEU A 802 -25.14 -38.71 -10.44
CA LEU A 802 -25.70 -40.00 -10.06
C LEU A 802 -24.83 -41.18 -10.53
N VAL A 803 -24.12 -41.03 -11.66
CA VAL A 803 -23.14 -42.03 -12.13
C VAL A 803 -21.79 -41.79 -11.46
N PHE A 804 -21.22 -40.59 -11.61
CA PHE A 804 -19.95 -40.20 -11.01
C PHE A 804 -20.02 -38.76 -10.48
N PRO A 805 -19.71 -38.51 -9.19
CA PRO A 805 -19.07 -39.46 -8.27
C PRO A 805 -19.99 -40.50 -7.61
N ALA A 806 -21.30 -40.24 -7.44
CA ALA A 806 -22.10 -40.97 -6.45
C ALA A 806 -22.21 -42.49 -6.71
N GLY A 807 -22.60 -42.91 -7.91
CA GLY A 807 -22.74 -44.33 -8.26
C GLY A 807 -21.40 -45.08 -8.17
N THR A 808 -20.33 -44.53 -8.77
CA THR A 808 -18.99 -45.11 -8.71
C THR A 808 -18.45 -45.21 -7.28
N TYR A 809 -18.68 -44.20 -6.44
CA TYR A 809 -18.20 -44.20 -5.05
C TYR A 809 -18.98 -45.16 -4.15
N LEU A 810 -20.30 -45.27 -4.34
CA LEU A 810 -21.11 -46.30 -3.69
C LEU A 810 -20.63 -47.71 -4.08
N MET A 811 -20.37 -47.94 -5.38
CA MET A 811 -19.84 -49.22 -5.87
C MET A 811 -18.45 -49.54 -5.28
N GLY A 812 -17.52 -48.59 -5.28
CA GLY A 812 -16.18 -48.79 -4.69
C GLY A 812 -16.20 -48.96 -3.17
N SER A 813 -17.28 -48.54 -2.50
CA SER A 813 -17.54 -48.79 -1.07
C SER A 813 -18.36 -50.07 -0.82
N GLY A 814 -18.56 -50.92 -1.82
CA GLY A 814 -19.34 -52.17 -1.73
C GLY A 814 -20.86 -51.99 -1.64
N ARG A 815 -21.38 -50.76 -1.69
CA ARG A 815 -22.83 -50.43 -1.60
C ARG A 815 -23.51 -50.58 -2.98
N HIS A 816 -23.39 -51.78 -3.55
CA HIS A 816 -23.79 -52.08 -4.93
C HIS A 816 -25.27 -51.80 -5.24
N ASP A 817 -26.20 -52.11 -4.32
CA ASP A 817 -27.65 -51.88 -4.57
C ASP A 817 -27.98 -50.40 -4.72
N GLU A 818 -27.35 -49.54 -3.91
CA GLU A 818 -27.55 -48.10 -3.98
C GLU A 818 -26.90 -47.52 -5.23
N ALA A 819 -25.71 -47.99 -5.62
CA ALA A 819 -25.06 -47.63 -6.88
C ALA A 819 -25.96 -47.96 -8.08
N ILE A 820 -26.52 -49.19 -8.11
CA ILE A 820 -27.48 -49.65 -9.12
C ILE A 820 -28.69 -48.71 -9.19
N ALA A 821 -29.28 -48.35 -8.04
CA ALA A 821 -30.43 -47.45 -7.98
C ALA A 821 -30.11 -46.04 -8.53
N ARG A 822 -28.96 -45.44 -8.18
CA ARG A 822 -28.55 -44.13 -8.73
C ARG A 822 -28.33 -44.19 -10.24
N MET A 823 -27.69 -45.25 -10.74
CA MET A 823 -27.42 -45.40 -12.18
C MET A 823 -28.71 -45.67 -12.98
N GLN A 824 -29.68 -46.39 -12.41
CA GLN A 824 -31.01 -46.55 -13.01
C GLN A 824 -31.78 -45.22 -13.09
N GLU A 825 -31.73 -44.39 -12.05
CA GLU A 825 -32.28 -43.03 -12.08
C GLU A 825 -31.61 -42.19 -13.17
N ALA A 826 -30.28 -42.26 -13.29
CA ALA A 826 -29.52 -41.56 -14.34
C ALA A 826 -29.95 -41.99 -15.75
N LEU A 827 -30.20 -43.29 -16.01
CA LEU A 827 -30.72 -43.76 -17.30
C LEU A 827 -32.08 -43.12 -17.61
N GLY A 828 -33.01 -43.10 -16.65
CA GLY A 828 -34.32 -42.48 -16.83
C GLY A 828 -34.26 -40.96 -17.06
N LEU A 829 -33.22 -40.29 -16.57
CA LEU A 829 -32.94 -38.88 -16.89
C LEU A 829 -32.35 -38.73 -18.30
N TYR A 830 -31.38 -39.57 -18.70
CA TYR A 830 -30.83 -39.54 -20.06
C TYR A 830 -31.86 -39.89 -21.12
N ASP A 831 -32.80 -40.80 -20.85
CA ASP A 831 -33.91 -41.11 -21.76
C ASP A 831 -34.82 -39.88 -22.00
N LYS A 832 -35.13 -39.12 -20.94
CA LYS A 832 -35.86 -37.85 -21.06
C LYS A 832 -35.06 -36.82 -21.85
N LEU A 833 -33.78 -36.64 -21.54
CA LEU A 833 -32.91 -35.67 -22.20
C LEU A 833 -32.71 -35.99 -23.70
N ILE A 834 -32.62 -37.28 -24.08
CA ILE A 834 -32.54 -37.72 -25.47
C ILE A 834 -33.88 -37.51 -26.19
N GLY A 835 -35.01 -37.68 -25.50
CA GLY A 835 -36.33 -37.33 -26.03
C GLY A 835 -36.52 -35.82 -26.24
N GLU A 836 -35.95 -34.99 -25.34
CA GLU A 836 -35.93 -33.53 -25.43
C GLU A 836 -34.94 -33.02 -26.50
N GLN A 837 -33.86 -33.76 -26.76
CA GLN A 837 -32.83 -33.44 -27.76
C GLN A 837 -32.47 -34.65 -28.66
N PRO A 838 -33.37 -35.06 -29.58
CA PRO A 838 -33.11 -36.17 -30.49
C PRO A 838 -31.88 -35.92 -31.36
N GLY A 839 -31.01 -36.92 -31.48
CA GLY A 839 -29.78 -36.84 -32.29
C GLY A 839 -28.53 -36.35 -31.55
N SER A 840 -28.61 -36.02 -30.25
CA SER A 840 -27.41 -35.65 -29.47
C SER A 840 -26.50 -36.86 -29.19
N ASP A 841 -25.36 -36.93 -29.89
CA ASP A 841 -24.30 -37.93 -29.68
C ASP A 841 -23.76 -37.93 -28.24
N ASP A 842 -23.65 -36.77 -27.61
CA ASP A 842 -23.09 -36.64 -26.25
C ASP A 842 -24.04 -37.27 -25.21
N LEU A 843 -25.35 -37.04 -25.34
CA LEU A 843 -26.36 -37.65 -24.46
C LEU A 843 -26.44 -39.16 -24.69
N ARG A 844 -26.41 -39.62 -25.95
CA ARG A 844 -26.35 -41.06 -26.28
C ARG A 844 -25.08 -41.72 -25.72
N TYR A 845 -23.93 -41.06 -25.84
CA TYR A 845 -22.66 -41.53 -25.27
C TYR A 845 -22.70 -41.60 -23.74
N ARG A 846 -23.23 -40.58 -23.05
CA ARG A 846 -23.40 -40.60 -21.59
C ARG A 846 -24.37 -41.67 -21.12
N LYS A 847 -25.43 -41.95 -21.88
CA LYS A 847 -26.32 -43.11 -21.62
C LYS A 847 -25.54 -44.43 -21.75
N ALA A 848 -24.75 -44.61 -22.81
CA ALA A 848 -23.91 -45.79 -22.99
C ALA A 848 -22.89 -45.96 -21.84
N TRP A 849 -22.28 -44.85 -21.40
CA TRP A 849 -21.36 -44.84 -20.24
C TRP A 849 -22.08 -45.11 -18.91
N THR A 850 -23.33 -44.69 -18.77
CA THR A 850 -24.17 -45.06 -17.61
C THR A 850 -24.46 -46.56 -17.60
N LEU A 851 -24.77 -47.15 -18.77
CA LEU A 851 -24.98 -48.59 -18.93
C LEU A 851 -23.71 -49.40 -18.60
N ILE A 852 -22.51 -48.94 -18.99
CA ILE A 852 -21.26 -49.67 -18.68
C ILE A 852 -20.89 -49.60 -17.19
N ASN A 853 -21.17 -48.49 -16.49
CA ASN A 853 -21.03 -48.40 -15.04
C ASN A 853 -22.07 -49.27 -14.32
N LEU A 854 -23.33 -49.26 -14.77
CA LEU A 854 -24.38 -50.12 -14.23
C LEU A 854 -24.07 -51.61 -14.42
N ALA A 855 -23.47 -51.97 -15.56
CA ALA A 855 -22.99 -53.33 -15.82
C ALA A 855 -21.97 -53.78 -14.78
N GLN A 856 -21.00 -52.93 -14.43
CA GLN A 856 -19.99 -53.22 -13.40
C GLN A 856 -20.61 -53.29 -11.99
N ALA A 857 -21.52 -52.37 -11.66
CA ALA A 857 -22.21 -52.38 -10.37
C ALA A 857 -23.05 -53.65 -10.16
N LEU A 858 -23.74 -54.12 -11.22
CA LEU A 858 -24.45 -55.40 -11.26
C LEU A 858 -23.48 -56.60 -11.23
N TRP A 859 -22.32 -56.51 -11.86
CA TRP A 859 -21.33 -57.60 -11.85
C TRP A 859 -20.74 -57.85 -10.46
N GLY A 860 -20.71 -56.83 -9.58
CA GLY A 860 -20.40 -57.01 -8.16
C GLY A 860 -21.44 -57.80 -7.35
N LYS A 861 -22.58 -58.18 -7.96
CA LYS A 861 -23.57 -59.09 -7.37
C LYS A 861 -23.41 -60.52 -7.89
N PRO A 862 -23.85 -61.55 -7.13
CA PRO A 862 -23.76 -62.94 -7.56
C PRO A 862 -24.51 -63.29 -8.86
N ASP A 863 -25.60 -62.58 -9.19
CA ASP A 863 -26.29 -62.71 -10.48
C ASP A 863 -25.64 -61.82 -11.55
N HIS A 864 -24.61 -62.38 -12.16
CA HIS A 864 -23.84 -61.76 -13.24
C HIS A 864 -24.62 -61.57 -14.56
N SER A 865 -25.79 -62.21 -14.73
CA SER A 865 -26.52 -62.25 -16.01
C SER A 865 -26.96 -60.86 -16.47
N GLN A 866 -27.44 -60.03 -15.54
CA GLN A 866 -27.89 -58.66 -15.80
C GLN A 866 -26.72 -57.72 -16.11
N GLY A 867 -25.58 -57.90 -15.43
CA GLY A 867 -24.37 -57.09 -15.68
C GLY A 867 -23.86 -57.26 -17.11
N ALA A 868 -23.71 -58.51 -17.57
CA ALA A 868 -23.37 -58.80 -18.96
C ALA A 868 -24.40 -58.28 -19.98
N GLN A 869 -25.69 -58.28 -19.63
CA GLN A 869 -26.73 -57.71 -20.50
C GLN A 869 -26.58 -56.19 -20.68
N ARG A 870 -26.33 -55.44 -19.58
CA ARG A 870 -26.10 -53.98 -19.66
C ARG A 870 -24.80 -53.63 -20.38
N ALA A 871 -23.77 -54.47 -20.30
CA ALA A 871 -22.52 -54.28 -21.06
C ALA A 871 -22.74 -54.43 -22.58
N VAL A 872 -23.59 -55.38 -22.98
CA VAL A 872 -24.04 -55.52 -24.37
C VAL A 872 -24.81 -54.28 -24.83
N GLU A 873 -25.80 -53.81 -24.07
CA GLU A 873 -26.57 -52.61 -24.41
C GLU A 873 -25.69 -51.36 -24.54
N ALA A 874 -24.69 -51.21 -23.66
CA ALA A 874 -23.71 -50.12 -23.71
C ALA A 874 -22.86 -50.15 -24.99
N THR A 875 -22.32 -51.32 -25.35
CA THR A 875 -21.47 -51.48 -26.55
C THR A 875 -22.29 -51.48 -27.84
N ASP A 876 -23.55 -51.91 -27.82
CA ASP A 876 -24.46 -51.80 -28.96
C ASP A 876 -24.82 -50.34 -29.26
N LEU A 877 -25.09 -49.52 -28.23
CA LEU A 877 -25.30 -48.08 -28.39
C LEU A 877 -24.01 -47.36 -28.82
N LEU A 878 -22.85 -47.73 -28.26
CA LEU A 878 -21.56 -47.15 -28.65
C LEU A 878 -21.15 -47.58 -30.07
N ARG A 879 -21.58 -48.75 -30.56
CA ARG A 879 -21.39 -49.16 -31.96
C ARG A 879 -22.17 -48.27 -32.93
N GLN A 880 -23.43 -47.97 -32.63
CA GLN A 880 -24.22 -47.04 -33.45
C GLN A 880 -23.49 -45.69 -33.59
N LEU A 881 -23.03 -45.14 -32.45
CA LEU A 881 -22.22 -43.91 -32.44
C LEU A 881 -20.88 -44.06 -33.21
N ALA A 882 -20.22 -45.22 -33.16
CA ALA A 882 -18.99 -45.48 -33.90
C ALA A 882 -19.20 -45.78 -35.40
N THR A 883 -20.43 -46.09 -35.83
CA THR A 883 -20.83 -46.11 -37.24
C THR A 883 -21.09 -44.70 -37.74
N GLU A 884 -21.79 -43.87 -36.95
CA GLU A 884 -22.12 -42.48 -37.29
C GLU A 884 -20.90 -41.55 -37.25
N ASN A 885 -20.06 -41.65 -36.22
CA ASN A 885 -18.84 -40.87 -36.04
C ASN A 885 -17.63 -41.77 -35.66
N PRO A 886 -17.03 -42.46 -36.66
CA PRO A 886 -15.92 -43.38 -36.47
C PRO A 886 -14.73 -42.83 -35.68
N GLY A 887 -14.32 -41.59 -35.97
CA GLY A 887 -13.12 -40.98 -35.41
C GLY A 887 -13.21 -40.69 -33.91
N ARG A 888 -14.43 -40.44 -33.39
CA ARG A 888 -14.65 -40.14 -31.97
C ARG A 888 -14.83 -41.40 -31.11
N TYR A 889 -15.46 -42.45 -31.64
CA TYR A 889 -15.99 -43.54 -30.79
C TYR A 889 -15.38 -44.93 -31.02
N ARG A 890 -14.70 -45.21 -32.15
CA ARG A 890 -14.16 -46.56 -32.42
C ARG A 890 -13.16 -47.06 -31.36
N GLY A 891 -12.25 -46.19 -30.91
CA GLY A 891 -11.27 -46.56 -29.87
C GLY A 891 -11.94 -46.96 -28.55
N GLY A 892 -12.89 -46.14 -28.08
CA GLY A 892 -13.67 -46.41 -26.87
C GLY A 892 -14.54 -47.66 -26.98
N LEU A 893 -15.11 -47.94 -28.16
CA LEU A 893 -15.84 -49.17 -28.43
C LEU A 893 -14.95 -50.40 -28.28
N GLY A 894 -13.77 -50.40 -28.90
CA GLY A 894 -12.80 -51.49 -28.77
C GLY A 894 -12.41 -51.75 -27.30
N ASP A 895 -12.19 -50.66 -26.53
CA ASP A 895 -11.87 -50.77 -25.11
C ASP A 895 -13.03 -51.34 -24.29
N TRP A 896 -14.28 -50.88 -24.49
CA TRP A 896 -15.45 -51.39 -23.75
C TRP A 896 -15.87 -52.81 -24.15
N LEU A 897 -15.58 -53.22 -25.40
CA LEU A 897 -15.70 -54.61 -25.82
C LEU A 897 -14.71 -55.48 -25.03
N MET A 898 -13.42 -55.11 -25.03
CA MET A 898 -12.37 -55.84 -24.30
C MET A 898 -12.61 -55.92 -22.79
N TYR A 899 -13.05 -54.84 -22.16
CA TYR A 899 -13.52 -54.85 -20.79
C TYR A 899 -14.58 -53.77 -20.53
N PRO A 900 -15.73 -54.10 -19.93
CA PRO A 900 -16.08 -55.39 -19.33
C PRO A 900 -16.75 -56.42 -20.27
N THR A 901 -17.16 -56.05 -21.49
CA THR A 901 -18.21 -56.80 -22.22
C THR A 901 -17.87 -58.25 -22.56
N ILE A 902 -16.72 -58.52 -23.20
CA ILE A 902 -16.32 -59.88 -23.58
C ILE A 902 -16.12 -60.78 -22.34
N PRO A 903 -15.33 -60.37 -21.31
CA PRO A 903 -15.22 -61.13 -20.06
C PRO A 903 -16.57 -61.45 -19.42
N TYR A 904 -17.49 -60.46 -19.38
CA TYR A 904 -18.79 -60.63 -18.74
C TYR A 904 -19.68 -61.63 -19.50
N LEU A 905 -19.67 -61.60 -20.84
CA LEU A 905 -20.36 -62.59 -21.67
C LEU A 905 -19.78 -64.00 -21.50
N ARG A 906 -18.43 -64.13 -21.54
CA ARG A 906 -17.72 -65.41 -21.37
C ARG A 906 -18.03 -66.05 -20.02
N GLN A 907 -17.93 -65.29 -18.93
CA GLN A 907 -18.20 -65.75 -17.56
C GLN A 907 -19.70 -66.01 -17.30
N SER A 908 -20.61 -65.33 -18.02
CA SER A 908 -22.05 -65.64 -18.01
C SER A 908 -22.43 -66.83 -18.90
N GLY A 909 -21.48 -67.62 -19.40
CA GLY A 909 -21.73 -68.77 -20.28
C GLY A 909 -22.14 -68.42 -21.72
N ARG A 910 -22.27 -67.14 -22.08
CA ARG A 910 -22.62 -66.65 -23.43
C ARG A 910 -21.40 -66.62 -24.35
N LYS A 911 -20.68 -67.75 -24.45
CA LYS A 911 -19.40 -67.87 -25.15
C LYS A 911 -19.47 -67.46 -26.63
N ASP A 912 -20.53 -67.83 -27.36
CA ASP A 912 -20.69 -67.47 -28.77
C ASP A 912 -20.79 -65.95 -28.99
N GLN A 913 -21.54 -65.27 -28.11
CA GLN A 913 -21.62 -63.81 -28.12
C GLN A 913 -20.29 -63.18 -27.74
N ALA A 914 -19.59 -63.74 -26.74
CA ALA A 914 -18.26 -63.28 -26.34
C ALA A 914 -17.24 -63.40 -27.50
N LEU A 915 -17.28 -64.50 -28.25
CA LEU A 915 -16.43 -64.74 -29.42
C LEU A 915 -16.70 -63.71 -30.53
N ALA A 916 -17.98 -63.47 -30.86
CA ALA A 916 -18.36 -62.46 -31.85
C ALA A 916 -17.90 -61.05 -31.46
N ARG A 917 -18.06 -60.65 -30.18
CA ARG A 917 -17.56 -59.36 -29.67
C ARG A 917 -16.03 -59.28 -29.67
N ALA A 918 -15.33 -60.39 -29.45
CA ALA A 918 -13.87 -60.46 -29.49
C ALA A 918 -13.32 -60.34 -30.92
N GLN A 919 -14.00 -60.94 -31.90
CA GLN A 919 -13.69 -60.76 -33.33
C GLN A 919 -13.89 -59.29 -33.76
N GLU A 920 -14.99 -58.66 -33.36
CA GLU A 920 -15.25 -57.23 -33.58
C GLU A 920 -14.13 -56.34 -32.98
N ALA A 921 -13.68 -56.64 -31.75
CA ALA A 921 -12.56 -55.91 -31.12
C ALA A 921 -11.24 -56.09 -31.91
N VAL A 922 -10.97 -57.27 -32.47
CA VAL A 922 -9.83 -57.50 -33.36
C VAL A 922 -9.94 -56.67 -34.64
N GLU A 923 -11.13 -56.57 -35.26
CA GLU A 923 -11.34 -55.74 -36.45
C GLU A 923 -11.10 -54.25 -36.16
N ILE A 924 -11.69 -53.73 -35.07
CA ILE A 924 -11.52 -52.35 -34.61
C ILE A 924 -10.04 -52.03 -34.36
N PHE A 925 -9.34 -52.86 -33.57
CA PHE A 925 -7.93 -52.61 -33.29
C PHE A 925 -7.02 -52.88 -34.48
N THR A 926 -7.41 -53.72 -35.44
CA THR A 926 -6.65 -53.85 -36.71
C THR A 926 -6.72 -52.56 -37.51
N ALA A 927 -7.90 -51.96 -37.64
CA ALA A 927 -8.08 -50.69 -38.32
C ALA A 927 -7.35 -49.53 -37.62
N LEU A 928 -7.40 -49.46 -36.28
CA LEU A 928 -6.71 -48.42 -35.50
C LEU A 928 -5.17 -48.61 -35.47
N ASN A 929 -4.69 -49.86 -35.42
CA ASN A 929 -3.26 -50.18 -35.50
C ASN A 929 -2.66 -49.83 -36.87
N ALA A 930 -3.45 -49.82 -37.96
CA ALA A 930 -2.97 -49.36 -39.26
C ALA A 930 -2.63 -47.86 -39.27
N THR A 931 -3.24 -47.06 -38.38
CA THR A 931 -2.98 -45.62 -38.22
C THR A 931 -2.01 -45.29 -37.08
N ASP A 932 -2.05 -46.03 -35.97
CA ASP A 932 -1.13 -45.87 -34.83
C ASP A 932 -0.75 -47.25 -34.27
N PRO A 933 0.33 -47.87 -34.79
CA PRO A 933 0.80 -49.16 -34.32
C PRO A 933 1.28 -49.15 -32.86
N ALA A 934 1.74 -48.00 -32.35
CA ALA A 934 2.32 -47.90 -31.01
C ALA A 934 1.23 -47.94 -29.94
N ALA A 935 0.14 -47.20 -30.12
CA ALA A 935 -0.98 -47.19 -29.18
C ALA A 935 -1.84 -48.47 -29.25
N TYR A 936 -2.05 -49.04 -30.45
CA TYR A 936 -3.03 -50.11 -30.66
C TYR A 936 -2.44 -51.51 -30.87
N GLY A 937 -1.13 -51.65 -31.14
CA GLY A 937 -0.49 -52.96 -31.29
C GLY A 937 -0.65 -53.88 -30.08
N PRO A 938 -0.40 -53.41 -28.84
CA PRO A 938 -0.64 -54.21 -27.63
C PRO A 938 -2.12 -54.59 -27.45
N LYS A 939 -3.05 -53.67 -27.76
CA LYS A 939 -4.51 -53.91 -27.67
C LYS A 939 -4.97 -54.95 -28.69
N LEU A 940 -4.47 -54.88 -29.92
CA LEU A 940 -4.74 -55.86 -30.98
C LEU A 940 -4.22 -57.26 -30.62
N ALA A 941 -3.01 -57.35 -30.05
CA ALA A 941 -2.46 -58.62 -29.57
C ALA A 941 -3.31 -59.23 -28.45
N ALA A 942 -3.76 -58.42 -27.49
CA ALA A 942 -4.65 -58.84 -26.42
C ALA A 942 -6.02 -59.32 -26.96
N ALA A 943 -6.62 -58.61 -27.92
CA ALA A 943 -7.88 -59.02 -28.55
C ALA A 943 -7.74 -60.34 -29.32
N LYS A 944 -6.66 -60.52 -30.09
CA LYS A 944 -6.39 -61.79 -30.80
C LYS A 944 -6.18 -62.96 -29.85
N LYS A 945 -5.47 -62.76 -28.74
CA LYS A 945 -5.33 -63.77 -27.69
C LYS A 945 -6.70 -64.13 -27.10
N LEU A 946 -7.53 -63.14 -26.77
CA LEU A 946 -8.85 -63.37 -26.20
C LEU A 946 -9.79 -64.15 -27.13
N VAL A 947 -9.71 -63.94 -28.44
CA VAL A 947 -10.39 -64.79 -29.45
C VAL A 947 -9.93 -66.24 -29.37
N ALA A 948 -8.60 -66.48 -29.36
CA ALA A 948 -8.05 -67.83 -29.29
C ALA A 948 -8.42 -68.56 -27.98
N ASP A 949 -8.35 -67.85 -26.84
CA ASP A 949 -8.73 -68.37 -25.53
C ASP A 949 -10.21 -68.81 -25.51
N ILE A 950 -11.13 -68.01 -26.08
CA ILE A 950 -12.56 -68.34 -26.16
C ILE A 950 -12.81 -69.50 -27.14
N GLN A 951 -12.10 -69.54 -28.27
CA GLN A 951 -12.23 -70.62 -29.25
C GLN A 951 -11.83 -71.98 -28.64
N ALA A 952 -10.70 -72.03 -27.92
CA ALA A 952 -10.26 -73.24 -27.21
C ALA A 952 -11.29 -73.71 -26.16
N GLU A 953 -12.03 -72.78 -25.54
CA GLU A 953 -13.13 -73.08 -24.61
C GLU A 953 -14.46 -73.51 -25.26
N THR A 954 -14.58 -73.45 -26.59
CA THR A 954 -15.79 -73.82 -27.35
C THR A 954 -15.63 -75.06 -28.23
N GLN A 955 -14.42 -75.58 -28.40
CA GLN A 955 -14.21 -76.87 -29.05
C GLN A 955 -14.50 -78.02 -28.06
N PRO A 956 -15.34 -79.02 -28.42
CA PRO A 956 -15.46 -80.24 -27.62
C PRO A 956 -14.14 -81.02 -27.68
N GLY A 957 -13.65 -81.45 -26.51
CA GLY A 957 -12.35 -82.09 -26.39
C GLY A 957 -12.27 -83.44 -27.12
N ASP A 958 -11.24 -83.60 -27.95
CA ASP A 958 -10.89 -84.89 -28.54
C ASP A 958 -10.24 -85.78 -27.48
N VAL A 959 -10.81 -86.96 -27.25
CA VAL A 959 -10.30 -87.92 -26.26
C VAL A 959 -9.13 -88.67 -26.88
N ARG A 960 -7.91 -88.42 -26.40
CA ARG A 960 -6.77 -89.32 -26.64
C ARG A 960 -6.31 -90.02 -25.37
N SER A 961 -6.78 -91.25 -25.25
CA SER A 961 -6.16 -92.32 -24.45
C SER A 961 -4.81 -92.74 -25.04
N GLY A 962 -3.84 -93.04 -24.17
CA GLY A 962 -2.48 -93.47 -24.51
C GLY A 962 -1.44 -92.53 -23.88
N ASP A 963 -0.59 -92.94 -22.92
CA ASP A 963 -0.19 -94.30 -22.54
C ASP A 963 -0.31 -94.59 -21.04
N VAL A 964 -0.56 -95.87 -20.72
CA VAL A 964 -0.29 -96.47 -19.42
C VAL A 964 0.87 -97.45 -19.59
N GLN A 965 1.99 -97.20 -18.91
CA GLN A 965 2.89 -98.26 -18.45
C GLN A 965 3.52 -97.89 -17.09
N PRO A 966 3.97 -98.87 -16.29
CA PRO A 966 3.84 -98.80 -14.84
C PRO A 966 5.18 -98.84 -14.07
N GLY A 967 5.13 -98.58 -12.77
CA GLY A 967 6.15 -99.07 -11.83
C GLY A 967 6.64 -98.04 -10.80
N ASP A 968 6.16 -98.22 -9.57
CA ASP A 968 6.78 -97.97 -8.26
C ASP A 968 8.19 -97.35 -8.16
N VAL A 969 8.40 -96.49 -7.15
CA VAL A 969 9.15 -96.82 -5.91
C VAL A 969 9.32 -95.60 -4.97
N GLN A 970 8.93 -95.77 -3.69
CA GLN A 970 9.38 -95.07 -2.45
C GLN A 970 9.23 -93.53 -2.32
N SER A 971 8.40 -93.00 -1.41
CA SER A 971 8.49 -92.95 0.07
C SER A 971 9.45 -91.87 0.62
N GLY A 972 9.03 -91.00 1.54
CA GLY A 972 7.73 -90.92 2.21
C GLY A 972 7.60 -89.70 3.12
#